data_AF-A0A427K777-F1
#
_entry.id   AF-A0A427K777-F1
#
_cell.length_a   1.000
_cell.length_b   1.000
_cell.length_c   1.000
_cell.angle_alpha   90.00
_cell.angle_beta   90.00
_cell.angle_gamma   90.00
#
_symmetry.space_group_name_H-M   'P 1'
#
loop_
_entity.id
_entity.type
_entity.pdbx_description
1 polymer ?
#
loop_
_entity_poly.entity_id
_entity_poly.type
_entity_poly.pdbx_seq_one_letter_code
_entity_poly.pdbx_strand_id
1 'polypeptide(L)'
;MSKLIQQDILTEQSYAADGFNPATNTSEFSYTSGRVAKRVYNKYNTANKPKLFGYYTDWAHYDQRQVDNNGNILKANRGRGIDITRLDPTAYDKIIFGFTGIVGDKGANKEKIDQAAAWTGKKTNEMTILDPWADCQSYINCGFSGWKAFGFGPGTTYPSDGEGDCFYQDHPNLQGVLGAMRKLQIDAKAQGHDLALSFSLGGWTMSEAFHELAKSQSAIDTLVASIVWFFDRFPMFSEIDIDWEYPNAPGAGNPHGPEDGENYVMLISSLRKALDANNMKHVKISIASSANVDVLQHSNVKGLLEVGLYGINLMTYDFFGTPWADGLGHHANLYKTKNSTYSLEEAVEYLLDLGVDPEAINIGYAGYSRSAKGGEIKSFSPLEGTYDGTGTTVGTFESGCVEYYDIINNYLDLENQCGRNGYNVYTDDEACADYLYSPTSKVFHSIDTPRTVREKARYVIEKGLGGLFTWTIDNDNGLLVNAGREGMGCPIVQKNIDMSPFYFKGINIDGENPVAPAEPVDPAEPEDSSAPTAVITMKAQGGSTLVFSADKSAKAASYKWSSSGNVQIVSPQASTTNVVLPAVTSETVVELLLTVTAANGKTDMASYKVIIVSASAVTPDEPVVPDEPVVPDEPAEYPLWSAIATYGEGSKVTHKGVNYIGKFWSQGSEPGLEETTGQFGKPWDYLR
;
A
#
# COMPACT_ATOMS: atom_id res chain seq x y z
N MET A 1 -0.50 16.66 12.00
CA MET A 1 -1.52 15.85 11.31
C MET A 1 -0.86 15.17 10.13
N SER A 2 -1.15 13.89 9.90
CA SER A 2 -0.58 13.12 8.79
C SER A 2 -0.90 13.76 7.43
N LYS A 3 0.06 13.71 6.50
CA LYS A 3 -0.14 14.10 5.09
C LYS A 3 -0.71 12.94 4.26
N LEU A 4 -0.61 11.71 4.75
CA LEU A 4 -0.93 10.50 3.98
C LEU A 4 -2.29 9.90 4.35
N ILE A 5 -2.68 10.00 5.62
CA ILE A 5 -3.94 9.45 6.13
C ILE A 5 -4.82 10.51 6.79
N GLN A 6 -6.11 10.19 6.90
CA GLN A 6 -7.15 10.98 7.53
C GLN A 6 -8.14 10.07 8.24
N GLN A 7 -8.88 10.66 9.18
CA GLN A 7 -9.96 9.97 9.87
C GLN A 7 -11.10 9.63 8.89
N ASP A 8 -11.60 8.40 8.97
CA ASP A 8 -12.87 7.96 8.35
C ASP A 8 -13.77 7.36 9.43
N ILE A 9 -14.73 8.15 9.91
CA ILE A 9 -15.63 7.78 11.03
C ILE A 9 -16.36 6.45 10.75
N LEU A 10 -16.69 6.18 9.48
CA LEU A 10 -17.39 4.95 9.09
C LEU A 10 -16.49 3.71 9.24
N THR A 11 -15.22 3.83 8.87
CA THR A 11 -14.22 2.78 9.12
C THR A 11 -14.02 2.57 10.63
N GLU A 12 -13.88 3.62 11.42
CA GLU A 12 -13.70 3.51 12.88
C GLU A 12 -14.91 2.88 13.57
N GLN A 13 -16.12 3.22 13.13
CA GLN A 13 -17.36 2.58 13.59
C GLN A 13 -17.39 1.08 13.23
N SER A 14 -16.93 0.71 12.02
CA SER A 14 -16.78 -0.70 11.63
C SER A 14 -15.78 -1.42 12.53
N TYR A 15 -14.64 -0.80 12.83
CA TYR A 15 -13.65 -1.40 13.74
C TYR A 15 -14.23 -1.60 15.14
N ALA A 16 -14.89 -0.58 15.69
CA ALA A 16 -15.50 -0.66 17.02
C ALA A 16 -16.59 -1.73 17.09
N ALA A 17 -17.43 -1.84 16.04
CA ALA A 17 -18.48 -2.85 15.97
C ALA A 17 -17.92 -4.29 15.91
N ASP A 18 -16.78 -4.47 15.26
CA ASP A 18 -16.15 -5.78 15.09
C ASP A 18 -15.12 -6.11 16.17
N GLY A 19 -14.76 -5.15 17.03
CA GLY A 19 -13.64 -5.27 17.95
C GLY A 19 -12.28 -5.39 17.22
N PHE A 20 -12.16 -4.78 16.04
CA PHE A 20 -10.93 -4.83 15.25
C PHE A 20 -9.83 -3.98 15.90
N ASN A 21 -8.71 -4.62 16.21
CA ASN A 21 -7.47 -4.06 16.72
C ASN A 21 -6.28 -4.57 15.87
N PRO A 22 -5.68 -3.73 15.02
CA PRO A 22 -4.58 -4.12 14.14
C PRO A 22 -3.33 -4.60 14.89
N ALA A 23 -3.15 -4.22 16.17
CA ALA A 23 -2.00 -4.65 16.97
C ALA A 23 -2.05 -6.13 17.38
N THR A 24 -3.25 -6.71 17.46
CA THR A 24 -3.45 -8.06 18.02
C THR A 24 -4.22 -9.00 17.10
N ASN A 25 -5.00 -8.49 16.14
CA ASN A 25 -5.74 -9.33 15.22
C ASN A 25 -4.80 -10.08 14.27
N THR A 26 -5.17 -11.32 13.99
CA THR A 26 -4.39 -12.24 13.14
C THR A 26 -5.25 -12.94 12.10
N SER A 27 -6.57 -12.92 12.24
CA SER A 27 -7.52 -13.70 11.44
C SER A 27 -8.77 -12.90 11.05
N GLU A 28 -8.79 -11.60 11.34
CA GLU A 28 -9.93 -10.70 11.14
C GLU A 28 -9.74 -9.80 9.91
N PHE A 29 -10.85 -9.42 9.29
CA PHE A 29 -10.84 -8.44 8.21
C PHE A 29 -11.16 -7.05 8.75
N SER A 30 -10.35 -6.07 8.36
CA SER A 30 -10.52 -4.68 8.80
C SER A 30 -11.74 -4.02 8.12
N TYR A 31 -12.04 -4.40 6.88
CA TYR A 31 -12.97 -3.68 6.00
C TYR A 31 -12.65 -2.18 5.91
N THR A 32 -11.38 -1.79 6.05
CA THR A 32 -10.93 -0.40 5.89
C THR A 32 -11.41 0.14 4.56
N SER A 33 -12.05 1.33 4.54
CA SER A 33 -12.31 2.02 3.29
C SER A 33 -11.07 2.80 2.85
N GLY A 34 -10.80 2.88 1.54
CA GLY A 34 -9.76 3.75 0.99
C GLY A 34 -9.97 5.25 1.27
N ARG A 35 -11.11 5.66 1.84
CA ARG A 35 -11.31 7.01 2.38
C ARG A 35 -10.32 7.42 3.46
N VAL A 36 -9.72 6.45 4.18
CA VAL A 36 -8.67 6.74 5.17
C VAL A 36 -7.44 7.36 4.53
N ALA A 37 -7.22 7.17 3.22
CA ALA A 37 -6.07 7.72 2.52
C ALA A 37 -6.35 9.11 1.90
N LYS A 38 -5.40 10.03 2.10
CA LYS A 38 -5.31 11.28 1.35
C LYS A 38 -4.63 11.00 0.02
N ARG A 39 -5.17 11.57 -1.07
CA ARG A 39 -4.56 11.46 -2.40
C ARG A 39 -3.41 12.46 -2.52
N VAL A 40 -2.24 11.97 -2.92
CA VAL A 40 -0.96 12.72 -2.88
C VAL A 40 -0.16 12.59 -4.17
N TYR A 41 -0.84 12.45 -5.32
CA TYR A 41 -0.20 12.42 -6.64
C TYR A 41 0.64 13.67 -6.87
N ASN A 42 1.92 13.50 -7.20
CA ASN A 42 2.74 14.55 -7.80
C ASN A 42 2.49 14.57 -9.31
N LYS A 43 2.75 15.71 -9.95
CA LYS A 43 2.73 15.80 -11.42
C LYS A 43 4.15 15.70 -11.96
N TYR A 44 4.35 14.89 -12.99
CA TYR A 44 5.65 14.68 -13.62
C TYR A 44 5.58 14.93 -15.12
N ASN A 45 6.73 15.25 -15.72
CA ASN A 45 6.91 15.21 -17.17
C ASN A 45 7.29 13.79 -17.58
N THR A 46 6.41 13.13 -18.33
CA THR A 46 6.52 11.73 -18.73
C THR A 46 7.00 11.56 -20.17
N ALA A 47 7.36 12.66 -20.86
CA ALA A 47 7.81 12.61 -22.24
C ALA A 47 9.08 11.75 -22.40
N ASN A 48 9.08 10.86 -23.40
CA ASN A 48 10.17 9.93 -23.70
C ASN A 48 10.55 8.99 -22.55
N LYS A 49 9.57 8.62 -21.71
CA LYS A 49 9.73 7.64 -20.64
C LYS A 49 8.84 6.41 -20.91
N PRO A 50 9.23 5.23 -20.39
CA PRO A 50 8.35 4.06 -20.38
C PRO A 50 7.00 4.38 -19.73
N LYS A 51 5.97 3.63 -20.10
CA LYS A 51 4.63 3.86 -19.57
C LYS A 51 4.55 3.48 -18.09
N LEU A 52 3.81 4.25 -17.31
CA LEU A 52 3.33 3.87 -15.98
C LEU A 52 1.81 3.80 -16.00
N PHE A 53 1.25 2.63 -15.75
CA PHE A 53 -0.18 2.37 -15.91
C PHE A 53 -0.72 1.44 -14.83
N GLY A 54 -1.97 1.02 -14.93
CA GLY A 54 -2.49 0.00 -14.03
C GLY A 54 -3.96 -0.31 -14.22
N TYR A 55 -4.41 -1.28 -13.44
CA TYR A 55 -5.79 -1.74 -13.43
C TYR A 55 -6.64 -0.89 -12.49
N TYR A 56 -7.85 -0.55 -12.91
CA TYR A 56 -8.86 0.05 -12.07
C TYR A 56 -10.09 -0.85 -12.06
N THR A 57 -10.49 -1.29 -10.88
CA THR A 57 -11.55 -2.29 -10.72
C THR A 57 -12.93 -1.66 -10.63
N ASP A 58 -13.91 -2.24 -11.34
CA ASP A 58 -15.28 -1.72 -11.39
C ASP A 58 -16.00 -1.76 -10.02
N TRP A 59 -15.59 -2.67 -9.14
CA TRP A 59 -16.14 -2.81 -7.79
C TRP A 59 -15.52 -1.87 -6.74
N ALA A 60 -14.41 -1.18 -7.06
CA ALA A 60 -13.68 -0.36 -6.07
C ALA A 60 -14.53 0.76 -5.46
N HIS A 61 -15.49 1.26 -6.21
CA HIS A 61 -16.29 2.42 -5.82
C HIS A 61 -17.38 2.07 -4.79
N TYR A 62 -17.75 0.79 -4.59
CA TYR A 62 -18.79 0.39 -3.65
C TYR A 62 -18.37 0.60 -2.20
N ASP A 63 -19.27 1.17 -1.38
CA ASP A 63 -19.26 1.08 0.08
C ASP A 63 -20.63 1.52 0.65
N GLN A 64 -21.46 0.58 1.10
CA GLN A 64 -22.82 0.90 1.59
C GLN A 64 -22.78 1.78 2.86
N ARG A 65 -21.65 1.79 3.59
CA ARG A 65 -21.50 2.67 4.77
C ARG A 65 -21.67 4.14 4.41
N GLN A 66 -21.23 4.56 3.22
CA GLN A 66 -21.39 5.95 2.75
C GLN A 66 -22.84 6.27 2.42
N VAL A 67 -23.58 5.29 1.92
CA VAL A 67 -25.00 5.44 1.54
C VAL A 67 -25.87 5.54 2.78
N ASP A 68 -25.64 4.64 3.75
CA ASP A 68 -26.41 4.57 4.99
C ASP A 68 -25.93 5.59 6.02
N ASN A 69 -24.78 6.23 5.78
CA ASN A 69 -24.05 7.06 6.74
C ASN A 69 -23.89 6.36 8.10
N ASN A 70 -23.58 5.06 8.05
CA ASN A 70 -23.46 4.18 9.20
C ASN A 70 -22.34 3.16 8.96
N GLY A 71 -21.30 3.18 9.80
CA GLY A 71 -20.21 2.22 9.75
C GLY A 71 -20.52 0.89 10.41
N ASN A 72 -21.58 0.81 11.22
CA ASN A 72 -22.04 -0.44 11.84
C ASN A 72 -23.15 -1.08 10.99
N ILE A 73 -22.75 -1.60 9.84
CA ILE A 73 -23.60 -2.40 8.95
C ILE A 73 -23.01 -3.80 8.76
N LEU A 74 -23.76 -4.69 8.10
CA LEU A 74 -23.30 -6.03 7.75
C LEU A 74 -21.97 -5.99 6.99
N LYS A 75 -21.03 -6.86 7.37
CA LYS A 75 -19.69 -6.96 6.77
C LYS A 75 -19.72 -7.08 5.23
N ALA A 76 -20.65 -7.86 4.70
CA ALA A 76 -20.84 -8.05 3.25
C ALA A 76 -21.20 -6.77 2.48
N ASN A 77 -21.68 -5.73 3.17
CA ASN A 77 -22.07 -4.45 2.57
C ASN A 77 -20.98 -3.37 2.71
N ARG A 78 -19.89 -3.67 3.42
CA ARG A 78 -18.77 -2.74 3.60
C ARG A 78 -17.83 -2.89 2.41
N GLY A 79 -17.53 -1.80 1.74
CA GLY A 79 -16.68 -1.81 0.55
C GLY A 79 -15.53 -0.80 0.62
N ARG A 80 -14.72 -0.77 -0.44
CA ARG A 80 -13.52 0.07 -0.53
C ARG A 80 -13.86 1.55 -0.58
N GLY A 81 -14.96 1.94 -1.24
CA GLY A 81 -15.44 3.32 -1.29
C GLY A 81 -14.47 4.27 -2.02
N ILE A 82 -13.85 3.79 -3.09
CA ILE A 82 -12.86 4.51 -3.88
C ILE A 82 -13.56 5.48 -4.83
N ASP A 83 -13.39 6.77 -4.56
CA ASP A 83 -13.83 7.85 -5.45
C ASP A 83 -12.83 8.07 -6.59
N ILE A 84 -13.20 7.62 -7.79
CA ILE A 84 -12.38 7.74 -9.00
C ILE A 84 -12.12 9.19 -9.38
N THR A 85 -12.98 10.14 -8.97
CA THR A 85 -12.80 11.56 -9.29
C THR A 85 -11.61 12.18 -8.55
N ARG A 86 -11.09 11.47 -7.53
CA ARG A 86 -9.89 11.88 -6.80
C ARG A 86 -8.61 11.31 -7.40
N LEU A 87 -8.70 10.52 -8.47
CA LEU A 87 -7.55 10.09 -9.26
C LEU A 87 -7.05 11.29 -10.08
N ASP A 88 -5.75 11.60 -10.01
CA ASP A 88 -5.19 12.67 -10.83
C ASP A 88 -5.23 12.24 -12.32
N PRO A 89 -5.80 13.05 -13.23
CA PRO A 89 -5.91 12.70 -14.65
C PRO A 89 -4.57 12.46 -15.35
N THR A 90 -3.46 12.89 -14.75
CA THR A 90 -2.10 12.81 -15.30
C THR A 90 -1.20 11.82 -14.55
N ALA A 91 -1.71 11.12 -13.53
CA ALA A 91 -0.91 10.16 -12.75
C ALA A 91 -0.42 8.98 -13.59
N TYR A 92 -1.29 8.45 -14.47
CA TYR A 92 -1.04 7.25 -15.26
C TYR A 92 -1.11 7.54 -16.76
N ASP A 93 -0.31 6.84 -17.56
CA ASP A 93 -0.30 6.95 -19.02
C ASP A 93 -1.38 6.05 -19.66
N LYS A 94 -1.80 5.01 -18.94
CA LYS A 94 -2.87 4.09 -19.32
C LYS A 94 -3.65 3.66 -18.07
N ILE A 95 -4.97 3.48 -18.21
CA ILE A 95 -5.81 2.82 -17.21
C ILE A 95 -6.51 1.63 -17.86
N ILE A 96 -6.44 0.46 -17.22
CA ILE A 96 -7.11 -0.77 -17.65
C ILE A 96 -8.38 -0.93 -16.82
N PHE A 97 -9.53 -0.78 -17.46
CA PHE A 97 -10.84 -1.08 -16.90
C PHE A 97 -10.95 -2.60 -16.67
N GLY A 98 -11.04 -2.98 -15.40
CA GLY A 98 -11.10 -4.37 -14.95
C GLY A 98 -12.45 -4.66 -14.28
N PHE A 99 -13.24 -5.64 -14.71
CA PHE A 99 -12.98 -6.58 -15.80
C PHE A 99 -14.21 -6.80 -16.67
N THR A 100 -13.99 -7.39 -17.83
CA THR A 100 -15.03 -7.95 -18.70
C THR A 100 -14.90 -9.48 -18.70
N GLY A 101 -16.03 -10.17 -18.89
CA GLY A 101 -16.10 -11.63 -18.91
C GLY A 101 -16.56 -12.17 -20.27
N ILE A 102 -16.47 -13.49 -20.43
CA ILE A 102 -16.96 -14.22 -21.61
C ILE A 102 -18.24 -14.97 -21.22
N VAL A 103 -19.34 -14.72 -21.92
CA VAL A 103 -20.61 -15.38 -21.63
C VAL A 103 -20.50 -16.88 -21.89
N GLY A 104 -20.88 -17.69 -20.91
CA GLY A 104 -20.73 -19.14 -20.93
C GLY A 104 -19.61 -19.67 -20.03
N ASP A 105 -18.84 -18.78 -19.40
CA ASP A 105 -17.90 -19.11 -18.32
C ASP A 105 -18.59 -19.90 -17.20
N LYS A 106 -17.89 -20.92 -16.69
CA LYS A 106 -18.36 -21.83 -15.63
C LYS A 106 -17.57 -21.71 -14.33
N GLY A 107 -16.67 -20.74 -14.25
CA GLY A 107 -15.82 -20.45 -13.12
C GLY A 107 -16.52 -19.69 -12.00
N ALA A 108 -15.72 -19.11 -11.10
CA ALA A 108 -16.20 -18.50 -9.86
C ALA A 108 -17.18 -17.32 -10.07
N ASN A 109 -17.09 -16.62 -11.19
CA ASN A 109 -17.94 -15.46 -11.50
C ASN A 109 -19.07 -15.76 -12.50
N LYS A 110 -19.35 -17.04 -12.79
CA LYS A 110 -20.44 -17.45 -13.70
C LYS A 110 -21.76 -16.72 -13.46
N GLU A 111 -22.20 -16.63 -12.21
CA GLU A 111 -23.50 -16.00 -11.89
C GLU A 111 -23.53 -14.51 -12.23
N LYS A 112 -22.41 -13.80 -11.99
CA LYS A 112 -22.28 -12.39 -12.35
C LYS A 112 -22.29 -12.20 -13.86
N ILE A 113 -21.52 -13.02 -14.58
CA ILE A 113 -21.44 -12.99 -16.05
C ILE A 113 -22.82 -13.26 -16.66
N ASP A 114 -23.52 -14.31 -16.21
CA ASP A 114 -24.86 -14.64 -16.71
C ASP A 114 -25.86 -13.52 -16.42
N GLN A 115 -25.78 -12.91 -15.23
CA GLN A 115 -26.67 -11.82 -14.86
C GLN A 115 -26.42 -10.57 -15.71
N ALA A 116 -25.16 -10.21 -15.91
CA ALA A 116 -24.78 -9.07 -16.74
C ALA A 116 -25.19 -9.30 -18.19
N ALA A 117 -24.89 -10.49 -18.74
CA ALA A 117 -25.28 -10.90 -20.08
C ALA A 117 -26.79 -10.83 -20.31
N ALA A 118 -27.58 -11.24 -19.32
CA ALA A 118 -29.04 -11.12 -19.38
C ALA A 118 -29.49 -9.65 -19.48
N TRP A 119 -28.87 -8.73 -18.74
CA TRP A 119 -29.21 -7.31 -18.78
C TRP A 119 -28.75 -6.63 -20.07
N THR A 120 -27.58 -7.02 -20.59
CA THR A 120 -26.99 -6.40 -21.78
C THR A 120 -27.32 -7.15 -23.08
N GLY A 121 -28.14 -8.19 -23.02
CA GLY A 121 -28.56 -8.99 -24.18
C GLY A 121 -27.41 -9.77 -24.84
N LYS A 122 -26.35 -10.09 -24.10
CA LYS A 122 -25.17 -10.80 -24.62
C LYS A 122 -25.40 -12.32 -24.65
N LYS A 123 -24.76 -12.97 -25.61
CA LYS A 123 -24.92 -14.41 -25.90
C LYS A 123 -23.61 -15.16 -25.66
N THR A 124 -23.69 -16.49 -25.56
CA THR A 124 -22.53 -17.37 -25.38
C THR A 124 -21.40 -17.03 -26.34
N ASN A 125 -20.16 -17.02 -25.81
CA ASN A 125 -18.91 -16.61 -26.45
C ASN A 125 -18.78 -15.11 -26.75
N GLU A 126 -19.77 -14.27 -26.45
CA GLU A 126 -19.59 -12.82 -26.51
C GLU A 126 -18.91 -12.31 -25.23
N MET A 127 -18.21 -11.18 -25.35
CA MET A 127 -17.76 -10.38 -24.23
C MET A 127 -18.94 -9.65 -23.57
N THR A 128 -18.93 -9.61 -22.24
CA THR A 128 -19.84 -8.80 -21.43
C THR A 128 -19.07 -8.02 -20.36
N ILE A 129 -19.55 -6.83 -20.03
CA ILE A 129 -19.20 -6.19 -18.76
C ILE A 129 -19.76 -7.01 -17.59
N LEU A 130 -19.22 -6.85 -16.38
CA LEU A 130 -19.57 -7.71 -15.24
C LEU A 130 -20.61 -7.13 -14.31
N ASP A 131 -20.68 -5.79 -14.22
CA ASP A 131 -21.61 -5.10 -13.36
C ASP A 131 -22.20 -3.90 -14.10
N PRO A 132 -23.25 -4.13 -14.92
CA PRO A 132 -23.85 -3.06 -15.70
C PRO A 132 -24.41 -1.90 -14.86
N TRP A 133 -24.63 -2.10 -13.55
CA TRP A 133 -24.93 -0.99 -12.66
C TRP A 133 -23.68 -0.19 -12.34
N ALA A 134 -22.60 -0.83 -11.90
CA ALA A 134 -21.34 -0.16 -11.55
C ALA A 134 -20.76 0.57 -12.75
N ASP A 135 -20.78 -0.10 -13.89
CA ASP A 135 -20.09 0.34 -15.11
C ASP A 135 -20.78 1.52 -15.76
N CYS A 136 -22.11 1.60 -15.66
CA CYS A 136 -22.91 2.53 -16.44
C CYS A 136 -23.89 3.41 -15.65
N GLN A 137 -24.21 3.07 -14.40
CA GLN A 137 -25.32 3.71 -13.65
C GLN A 137 -24.93 4.24 -12.28
N SER A 138 -23.81 3.77 -11.72
CA SER A 138 -23.32 4.26 -10.44
C SER A 138 -23.04 5.75 -10.49
N TYR A 139 -23.50 6.47 -9.48
CA TYR A 139 -23.26 7.91 -9.35
C TYR A 139 -22.35 8.25 -8.16
N ILE A 140 -22.44 7.45 -7.09
CA ILE A 140 -21.60 7.57 -5.90
C ILE A 140 -20.18 7.15 -6.27
N ASN A 141 -19.19 7.94 -5.85
CA ASN A 141 -17.77 7.72 -6.13
C ASN A 141 -17.40 7.69 -7.65
N CYS A 142 -18.34 8.02 -8.53
CA CYS A 142 -18.15 8.10 -9.99
C CYS A 142 -18.31 9.53 -10.53
N GLY A 143 -18.49 10.53 -9.67
CA GLY A 143 -18.54 11.94 -10.05
C GLY A 143 -19.89 12.44 -10.59
N PHE A 144 -20.98 11.75 -10.27
CA PHE A 144 -22.32 12.15 -10.69
C PHE A 144 -23.21 12.48 -9.48
N SER A 145 -24.07 13.49 -9.63
CA SER A 145 -24.86 14.06 -8.53
C SER A 145 -26.08 13.21 -8.11
N GLY A 146 -26.43 12.19 -8.87
CA GLY A 146 -27.61 11.34 -8.62
C GLY A 146 -27.84 10.34 -9.74
N TRP A 147 -28.67 9.34 -9.48
CA TRP A 147 -29.01 8.29 -10.45
C TRP A 147 -29.82 8.81 -11.64
N LYS A 148 -29.54 8.26 -12.82
CA LYS A 148 -30.28 8.43 -14.06
C LYS A 148 -30.60 7.06 -14.67
N ALA A 149 -31.77 6.93 -15.29
CA ALA A 149 -32.14 5.71 -16.00
C ALA A 149 -31.23 5.47 -17.22
N PHE A 150 -30.73 4.24 -17.37
CA PHE A 150 -29.77 3.85 -18.42
C PHE A 150 -30.23 2.67 -19.30
N GLY A 151 -31.54 2.48 -19.50
CA GLY A 151 -32.07 1.57 -20.52
C GLY A 151 -31.92 0.06 -20.28
N PHE A 152 -31.11 -0.38 -19.32
CA PHE A 152 -31.05 -1.76 -18.82
C PHE A 152 -30.85 -1.83 -17.29
N GLY A 153 -31.17 -2.96 -16.68
CA GLY A 153 -31.15 -3.15 -15.22
C GLY A 153 -32.11 -4.26 -14.77
N PRO A 154 -32.31 -4.46 -13.45
CA PRO A 154 -33.18 -5.52 -12.95
C PRO A 154 -34.58 -5.48 -13.58
N GLY A 155 -34.98 -6.59 -14.21
CA GLY A 155 -36.29 -6.72 -14.87
C GLY A 155 -36.40 -6.07 -16.26
N THR A 156 -35.29 -5.55 -16.81
CA THR A 156 -35.22 -4.97 -18.15
C THR A 156 -34.00 -5.52 -18.90
N THR A 157 -34.08 -5.60 -20.22
CA THR A 157 -32.96 -6.04 -21.07
C THR A 157 -32.67 -4.97 -22.10
N TYR A 158 -31.39 -4.75 -22.39
CA TYR A 158 -30.94 -3.87 -23.45
C TYR A 158 -31.61 -4.24 -24.80
N PRO A 159 -32.39 -3.33 -25.41
CA PRO A 159 -33.03 -3.60 -26.70
C PRO A 159 -31.97 -3.57 -27.80
N SER A 160 -31.83 -4.67 -28.53
CA SER A 160 -30.79 -4.84 -29.55
C SER A 160 -31.09 -4.15 -30.89
N ASP A 161 -32.21 -3.42 -31.02
CA ASP A 161 -32.82 -3.00 -32.29
C ASP A 161 -33.15 -1.50 -32.43
N GLY A 162 -32.28 -0.63 -31.91
CA GLY A 162 -32.15 0.76 -32.38
C GLY A 162 -32.96 1.81 -31.61
N GLU A 163 -34.27 1.65 -31.44
CA GLU A 163 -35.05 2.53 -30.56
C GLU A 163 -34.82 2.14 -29.09
N GLY A 164 -34.12 3.00 -28.34
CA GLY A 164 -33.78 2.72 -26.93
C GLY A 164 -32.38 2.16 -26.70
N ASP A 165 -31.52 2.18 -27.73
CA ASP A 165 -30.09 1.94 -27.55
C ASP A 165 -29.50 2.96 -26.56
N CYS A 166 -28.96 2.47 -25.45
CA CYS A 166 -28.33 3.26 -24.40
C CYS A 166 -26.83 2.94 -24.20
N PHE A 167 -26.33 1.83 -24.73
CA PHE A 167 -25.01 1.30 -24.38
C PHE A 167 -23.93 1.81 -25.33
N TYR A 168 -23.59 3.09 -25.18
CA TYR A 168 -22.52 3.77 -25.92
C TYR A 168 -22.00 4.97 -25.14
N GLN A 169 -20.75 5.34 -25.37
CA GLN A 169 -20.03 6.32 -24.54
C GLN A 169 -20.68 7.72 -24.50
N ASP A 170 -21.35 8.13 -25.59
CA ASP A 170 -21.91 9.47 -25.77
C ASP A 170 -23.34 9.60 -25.24
N HIS A 171 -23.92 8.52 -24.69
CA HIS A 171 -25.27 8.56 -24.16
C HIS A 171 -25.35 9.56 -22.97
N PRO A 172 -26.33 10.48 -22.94
CA PRO A 172 -26.39 11.55 -21.94
C PRO A 172 -26.62 11.08 -20.49
N ASN A 173 -27.06 9.83 -20.33
CA ASN A 173 -27.23 9.19 -19.03
C ASN A 173 -26.16 8.15 -18.71
N LEU A 174 -25.09 8.01 -19.52
CA LEU A 174 -23.97 7.16 -19.12
C LEU A 174 -23.33 7.73 -17.86
N GLN A 175 -23.33 6.93 -16.81
CA GLN A 175 -22.69 7.17 -15.53
C GLN A 175 -21.68 6.04 -15.27
N GLY A 176 -21.50 5.67 -14.00
CA GLY A 176 -20.66 4.55 -13.60
C GLY A 176 -19.18 4.76 -13.87
N VAL A 177 -18.43 3.68 -13.73
CA VAL A 177 -16.98 3.67 -13.91
C VAL A 177 -16.60 4.06 -15.35
N LEU A 178 -17.37 3.61 -16.37
CA LEU A 178 -17.11 3.98 -17.77
C LEU A 178 -17.32 5.47 -18.00
N GLY A 179 -18.40 6.06 -17.48
CA GLY A 179 -18.64 7.49 -17.58
C GLY A 179 -17.57 8.32 -16.85
N ALA A 180 -17.10 7.84 -15.71
CA ALA A 180 -16.06 8.50 -14.93
C ALA A 180 -14.68 8.42 -15.61
N MET A 181 -14.31 7.28 -16.19
CA MET A 181 -13.08 7.12 -16.99
C MET A 181 -13.08 8.02 -18.23
N ARG A 182 -14.23 8.14 -18.91
CA ARG A 182 -14.39 9.08 -20.03
C ARG A 182 -14.09 10.52 -19.59
N LYS A 183 -14.66 10.93 -18.45
CA LYS A 183 -14.41 12.26 -17.87
C LYS A 183 -12.92 12.44 -17.53
N LEU A 184 -12.30 11.43 -16.94
CA LEU A 184 -10.89 11.45 -16.59
C LEU A 184 -9.98 11.61 -17.83
N GLN A 185 -10.25 10.89 -18.91
CA GLN A 185 -9.52 11.04 -20.18
C GLN A 185 -9.67 12.44 -20.80
N ILE A 186 -10.88 13.02 -20.74
CA ILE A 186 -11.11 14.40 -21.18
C ILE A 186 -10.29 15.39 -20.34
N ASP A 187 -10.28 15.21 -19.02
CA ASP A 187 -9.54 16.08 -18.10
C ASP A 187 -8.02 15.93 -18.27
N ALA A 188 -7.53 14.72 -18.53
CA ALA A 188 -6.14 14.46 -18.87
C ALA A 188 -5.72 15.23 -20.12
N LYS A 189 -6.53 15.12 -21.20
CA LYS A 189 -6.28 15.81 -22.46
C LYS A 189 -6.31 17.33 -22.30
N ALA A 190 -7.22 17.86 -21.50
CA ALA A 190 -7.27 19.29 -21.18
C ALA A 190 -6.01 19.79 -20.45
N GLN A 191 -5.29 18.88 -19.79
CA GLN A 191 -4.01 19.16 -19.13
C GLN A 191 -2.78 18.83 -19.98
N GLY A 192 -2.96 18.49 -21.27
CA GLY A 192 -1.87 18.14 -22.18
C GLY A 192 -1.31 16.74 -21.97
N HIS A 193 -2.05 15.86 -21.30
CA HIS A 193 -1.68 14.46 -21.07
C HIS A 193 -2.53 13.53 -21.95
N ASP A 194 -1.89 12.59 -22.64
CA ASP A 194 -2.59 11.60 -23.45
C ASP A 194 -2.82 10.33 -22.61
N LEU A 195 -4.01 10.23 -22.01
CA LEU A 195 -4.42 9.08 -21.21
C LEU A 195 -5.05 8.01 -22.11
N ALA A 196 -4.33 6.90 -22.30
CA ALA A 196 -4.90 5.72 -22.95
C ALA A 196 -5.89 5.02 -22.01
N LEU A 197 -7.00 4.55 -22.56
CA LEU A 197 -7.92 3.67 -21.85
C LEU A 197 -7.88 2.29 -22.51
N SER A 198 -7.81 1.27 -21.66
CA SER A 198 -7.94 -0.13 -22.04
C SER A 198 -9.07 -0.79 -21.25
N PHE A 199 -9.56 -1.93 -21.71
CA PHE A 199 -10.37 -2.84 -20.91
C PHE A 199 -9.74 -4.22 -20.93
N SER A 200 -9.86 -4.92 -19.80
CA SER A 200 -9.36 -6.29 -19.66
C SER A 200 -10.48 -7.31 -19.82
N LEU A 201 -10.21 -8.35 -20.61
CA LEU A 201 -11.06 -9.52 -20.78
C LEU A 201 -10.46 -10.69 -19.99
N GLY A 202 -11.21 -11.19 -19.01
CA GLY A 202 -10.80 -12.30 -18.16
C GLY A 202 -10.29 -11.85 -16.80
N GLY A 203 -9.04 -12.18 -16.49
CA GLY A 203 -8.44 -12.10 -15.17
C GLY A 203 -8.58 -13.40 -14.39
N TRP A 204 -7.98 -13.45 -13.19
CA TRP A 204 -7.85 -14.67 -12.37
C TRP A 204 -9.14 -15.49 -12.21
N THR A 205 -10.28 -14.84 -11.97
CA THR A 205 -11.56 -15.50 -11.65
C THR A 205 -12.51 -15.67 -12.84
N MET A 206 -12.08 -15.30 -14.05
CA MET A 206 -12.91 -15.25 -15.27
C MET A 206 -12.17 -15.74 -16.51
N SER A 207 -11.15 -16.58 -16.29
CA SER A 207 -10.35 -17.18 -17.35
C SER A 207 -10.83 -18.59 -17.75
N GLU A 208 -11.92 -19.10 -17.16
CA GLU A 208 -12.38 -20.48 -17.36
C GLU A 208 -12.79 -20.72 -18.81
N ALA A 209 -13.50 -19.77 -19.42
CA ALA A 209 -14.04 -19.91 -20.76
C ALA A 209 -12.98 -19.98 -21.88
N PHE A 210 -11.76 -19.44 -21.66
CA PHE A 210 -10.77 -19.30 -22.73
C PHE A 210 -10.37 -20.63 -23.36
N HIS A 211 -10.10 -21.66 -22.55
CA HIS A 211 -9.61 -22.95 -23.02
C HIS A 211 -10.54 -23.61 -24.04
N GLU A 212 -11.84 -23.70 -23.73
CA GLU A 212 -12.82 -24.31 -24.65
C GLU A 212 -13.17 -23.39 -25.83
N LEU A 213 -13.23 -22.08 -25.60
CA LEU A 213 -13.52 -21.10 -26.66
C LEU A 213 -12.43 -21.10 -27.74
N ALA A 214 -11.17 -21.10 -27.33
CA ALA A 214 -10.04 -20.94 -28.24
C ALA A 214 -9.83 -22.17 -29.16
N LYS A 215 -10.47 -23.31 -28.88
CA LYS A 215 -10.46 -24.51 -29.74
C LYS A 215 -11.35 -24.37 -30.99
N SER A 216 -12.21 -23.36 -31.05
CA SER A 216 -13.24 -23.23 -32.09
C SER A 216 -13.16 -21.87 -32.79
N GLN A 217 -12.83 -21.87 -34.07
CA GLN A 217 -12.81 -20.63 -34.87
C GLN A 217 -14.16 -19.89 -34.83
N SER A 218 -15.28 -20.60 -34.85
CA SER A 218 -16.61 -19.99 -34.75
C SER A 218 -16.84 -19.28 -33.41
N ALA A 219 -16.33 -19.85 -32.31
CA ALA A 219 -16.42 -19.24 -30.99
C ALA A 219 -15.49 -18.02 -30.88
N ILE A 220 -14.26 -18.13 -31.42
CA ILE A 220 -13.32 -17.01 -31.58
C ILE A 220 -13.96 -15.88 -32.38
N ASP A 221 -14.55 -16.17 -33.54
CA ASP A 221 -15.19 -15.16 -34.41
C ASP A 221 -16.33 -14.43 -33.67
N THR A 222 -17.10 -15.15 -32.85
CA THR A 222 -18.17 -14.58 -32.02
C THR A 222 -17.60 -13.62 -30.96
N LEU A 223 -16.56 -14.05 -30.23
CA LEU A 223 -15.90 -13.22 -29.24
C LEU A 223 -15.30 -11.97 -29.87
N VAL A 224 -14.53 -12.14 -30.94
CA VAL A 224 -13.86 -11.06 -31.66
C VAL A 224 -14.87 -10.04 -32.21
N ALA A 225 -15.99 -10.50 -32.79
CA ALA A 225 -17.04 -9.59 -33.25
C ALA A 225 -17.63 -8.77 -32.09
N SER A 226 -17.82 -9.37 -30.91
CA SER A 226 -18.33 -8.66 -29.74
C SER A 226 -17.34 -7.64 -29.15
N ILE A 227 -16.03 -7.90 -29.25
CA ILE A 227 -14.95 -6.98 -28.86
C ILE A 227 -14.92 -5.78 -29.81
N VAL A 228 -14.94 -6.01 -31.13
CA VAL A 228 -15.00 -4.93 -32.14
C VAL A 228 -16.24 -4.08 -31.92
N TRP A 229 -17.39 -4.71 -31.68
CA TRP A 229 -18.63 -3.99 -31.36
C TRP A 229 -18.47 -3.09 -30.12
N PHE A 230 -17.76 -3.53 -29.09
CA PHE A 230 -17.53 -2.73 -27.90
C PHE A 230 -16.63 -1.52 -28.17
N PHE A 231 -15.56 -1.69 -28.96
CA PHE A 231 -14.73 -0.57 -29.42
C PHE A 231 -15.54 0.47 -30.21
N ASP A 232 -16.46 0.04 -31.07
CA ASP A 232 -17.35 0.95 -31.81
C ASP A 232 -18.28 1.74 -30.87
N ARG A 233 -18.73 1.15 -29.77
CA ARG A 233 -19.61 1.81 -28.77
C ARG A 233 -18.86 2.70 -27.80
N PHE A 234 -17.61 2.37 -27.51
CA PHE A 234 -16.75 3.08 -26.58
C PHE A 234 -15.38 3.41 -27.20
N PRO A 235 -15.34 4.24 -28.25
CA PRO A 235 -14.09 4.60 -28.94
C PRO A 235 -13.10 5.41 -28.09
N MET A 236 -13.45 5.76 -26.84
CA MET A 236 -12.50 6.22 -25.82
C MET A 236 -11.43 5.17 -25.47
N PHE A 237 -11.74 3.87 -25.64
CA PHE A 237 -10.78 2.79 -25.49
C PHE A 237 -9.92 2.67 -26.74
N SER A 238 -8.61 2.66 -26.54
CA SER A 238 -7.61 2.52 -27.61
C SER A 238 -6.78 1.25 -27.46
N GLU A 239 -6.98 0.48 -26.39
CA GLU A 239 -6.25 -0.75 -26.10
C GLU A 239 -7.21 -1.81 -25.53
N ILE A 240 -6.80 -3.08 -25.59
CA ILE A 240 -7.43 -4.22 -24.91
C ILE A 240 -6.34 -5.10 -24.29
N ASP A 241 -6.59 -5.61 -23.09
CA ASP A 241 -5.74 -6.58 -22.40
C ASP A 241 -6.49 -7.92 -22.34
N ILE A 242 -5.95 -8.97 -22.97
CA ILE A 242 -6.51 -10.33 -22.90
C ILE A 242 -5.85 -11.03 -21.72
N ASP A 243 -6.54 -11.08 -20.59
CA ASP A 243 -6.01 -11.59 -19.34
C ASP A 243 -6.45 -13.03 -19.13
N TRP A 244 -5.99 -13.92 -20.02
CA TRP A 244 -6.12 -15.36 -19.82
C TRP A 244 -5.07 -15.84 -18.81
N GLU A 245 -5.53 -16.25 -17.63
CA GLU A 245 -4.69 -16.70 -16.52
C GLU A 245 -4.92 -18.19 -16.19
N TYR A 246 -4.14 -19.14 -16.75
CA TYR A 246 -3.09 -18.96 -17.76
C TYR A 246 -3.13 -20.10 -18.79
N PRO A 247 -2.68 -19.89 -20.04
CA PRO A 247 -2.53 -20.96 -21.04
C PRO A 247 -1.76 -22.18 -20.48
N ASN A 248 -2.31 -23.38 -20.66
CA ASN A 248 -1.76 -24.65 -20.18
C ASN A 248 -1.48 -24.71 -18.66
N ALA A 249 -2.17 -23.92 -17.85
CA ALA A 249 -2.07 -23.97 -16.41
C ALA A 249 -3.43 -23.81 -15.74
N PRO A 250 -3.64 -24.43 -14.57
CA PRO A 250 -4.94 -24.43 -13.93
C PRO A 250 -5.38 -23.05 -13.44
N GLY A 251 -4.48 -22.09 -13.18
CA GLY A 251 -4.86 -20.79 -12.60
C GLY A 251 -5.80 -20.96 -11.39
N ALA A 252 -6.98 -20.37 -11.45
CA ALA A 252 -8.04 -20.49 -10.44
C ALA A 252 -8.85 -21.82 -10.48
N GLY A 253 -8.31 -22.89 -11.05
CA GLY A 253 -9.00 -24.18 -11.25
C GLY A 253 -9.68 -24.33 -12.62
N ASN A 254 -9.17 -23.61 -13.62
CA ASN A 254 -9.65 -23.55 -15.00
C ASN A 254 -9.27 -24.80 -15.81
N PRO A 255 -10.08 -25.18 -16.82
CA PRO A 255 -9.66 -26.07 -17.89
C PRO A 255 -8.41 -25.53 -18.58
N HIS A 256 -7.50 -26.43 -18.98
CA HIS A 256 -6.23 -26.07 -19.60
C HIS A 256 -5.68 -27.27 -20.40
N GLY A 257 -4.81 -26.99 -21.37
CA GLY A 257 -4.15 -28.04 -22.15
C GLY A 257 -2.96 -27.52 -22.97
N PRO A 258 -2.11 -28.44 -23.48
CA PRO A 258 -0.92 -28.07 -24.24
C PRO A 258 -1.23 -27.33 -25.54
N GLU A 259 -2.47 -27.45 -26.05
CA GLU A 259 -2.96 -26.72 -27.22
C GLU A 259 -3.21 -25.23 -26.96
N ASP A 260 -3.26 -24.78 -25.71
CA ASP A 260 -3.68 -23.42 -25.35
C ASP A 260 -2.79 -22.35 -26.01
N GLY A 261 -1.47 -22.55 -26.05
CA GLY A 261 -0.56 -21.59 -26.69
C GLY A 261 -0.86 -21.35 -28.18
N GLU A 262 -1.07 -22.42 -28.95
CA GLU A 262 -1.40 -22.32 -30.38
C GLU A 262 -2.81 -21.74 -30.60
N ASN A 263 -3.77 -22.16 -29.79
CA ASN A 263 -5.13 -21.63 -29.84
C ASN A 263 -5.16 -20.14 -29.43
N TYR A 264 -4.28 -19.71 -28.53
CA TYR A 264 -4.16 -18.31 -28.16
C TYR A 264 -3.63 -17.48 -29.34
N VAL A 265 -2.65 -17.98 -30.08
CA VAL A 265 -2.18 -17.36 -31.33
C VAL A 265 -3.33 -17.22 -32.35
N MET A 266 -4.19 -18.23 -32.47
CA MET A 266 -5.38 -18.14 -33.34
C MET A 266 -6.36 -17.05 -32.90
N LEU A 267 -6.61 -16.93 -31.58
CA LEU A 267 -7.46 -15.89 -31.02
C LEU A 267 -6.89 -14.49 -31.30
N ILE A 268 -5.62 -14.24 -30.97
CA ILE A 268 -4.99 -12.93 -31.20
C ILE A 268 -4.90 -12.60 -32.70
N SER A 269 -4.57 -13.58 -33.55
CA SER A 269 -4.56 -13.39 -35.01
C SER A 269 -5.94 -12.98 -35.53
N SER A 270 -7.01 -13.63 -35.05
CA SER A 270 -8.39 -13.33 -35.45
C SER A 270 -8.83 -11.94 -34.97
N LEU A 271 -8.49 -11.59 -33.72
CA LEU A 271 -8.76 -10.26 -33.16
C LEU A 271 -8.05 -9.16 -33.95
N ARG A 272 -6.75 -9.32 -34.23
CA ARG A 272 -5.97 -8.36 -35.01
C ARG A 272 -6.55 -8.14 -36.40
N LYS A 273 -6.89 -9.22 -37.11
CA LYS A 273 -7.51 -9.15 -38.45
C LYS A 273 -8.86 -8.44 -38.42
N ALA A 274 -9.70 -8.71 -37.42
CA ALA A 274 -11.00 -8.08 -37.32
C ALA A 274 -10.91 -6.58 -36.98
N LEU A 275 -10.02 -6.19 -36.06
CA LEU A 275 -9.74 -4.78 -35.78
C LEU A 275 -9.24 -4.06 -37.05
N ASP A 276 -8.32 -4.68 -37.79
CA ASP A 276 -7.81 -4.11 -39.05
C ASP A 276 -8.89 -3.93 -40.11
N ALA A 277 -9.77 -4.92 -40.26
CA ALA A 277 -10.90 -4.88 -41.18
C ALA A 277 -11.93 -3.79 -40.83
N ASN A 278 -12.00 -3.39 -39.56
CA ASN A 278 -12.89 -2.33 -39.06
C ASN A 278 -12.17 -0.97 -38.87
N ASN A 279 -11.02 -0.76 -39.53
CA ASN A 279 -10.22 0.47 -39.46
C ASN A 279 -9.66 0.79 -38.05
N MET A 280 -9.54 -0.21 -37.18
CA MET A 280 -9.00 -0.12 -35.81
C MET A 280 -7.54 -0.59 -35.71
N LYS A 281 -6.73 -0.35 -36.75
CA LYS A 281 -5.29 -0.69 -36.77
C LYS A 281 -4.49 -0.06 -35.62
N HIS A 282 -4.99 1.05 -35.07
CA HIS A 282 -4.38 1.78 -33.96
C HIS A 282 -4.60 1.10 -32.60
N VAL A 283 -5.59 0.20 -32.49
CA VAL A 283 -5.89 -0.49 -31.23
C VAL A 283 -4.74 -1.43 -30.87
N LYS A 284 -4.23 -1.33 -29.64
CA LYS A 284 -3.16 -2.19 -29.13
C LYS A 284 -3.73 -3.37 -28.37
N ILE A 285 -3.14 -4.54 -28.54
CA ILE A 285 -3.53 -5.79 -27.86
C ILE A 285 -2.40 -6.15 -26.89
N SER A 286 -2.70 -6.23 -25.60
CA SER A 286 -1.77 -6.74 -24.60
C SER A 286 -2.32 -8.03 -23.99
N ILE A 287 -1.50 -8.77 -23.24
CA ILE A 287 -1.91 -9.99 -22.52
C ILE A 287 -1.43 -9.96 -21.07
N ALA A 288 -2.14 -10.67 -20.18
CA ALA A 288 -1.55 -11.16 -18.95
C ALA A 288 -0.56 -12.28 -19.23
N SER A 289 0.55 -12.31 -18.49
CA SER A 289 1.51 -13.40 -18.51
C SER A 289 1.98 -13.72 -17.10
N SER A 290 2.04 -15.01 -16.78
CA SER A 290 2.54 -15.47 -15.49
C SER A 290 4.01 -15.10 -15.36
N ALA A 291 4.46 -14.71 -14.17
CA ALA A 291 5.88 -14.58 -13.88
C ALA A 291 6.52 -15.90 -13.37
N ASN A 292 5.75 -17.00 -13.29
CA ASN A 292 6.32 -18.34 -13.17
C ASN A 292 6.73 -18.84 -14.57
N VAL A 293 8.04 -19.00 -14.79
CA VAL A 293 8.60 -19.46 -16.09
C VAL A 293 8.02 -20.82 -16.51
N ASP A 294 7.74 -21.72 -15.55
CA ASP A 294 7.16 -23.03 -15.86
C ASP A 294 5.77 -22.92 -16.51
N VAL A 295 5.05 -21.84 -16.23
CA VAL A 295 3.73 -21.53 -16.82
C VAL A 295 3.88 -20.64 -18.06
N LEU A 296 4.67 -19.56 -17.94
CA LEU A 296 4.89 -18.57 -19.00
C LEU A 296 5.29 -19.22 -20.33
N GLN A 297 6.19 -20.21 -20.27
CA GLN A 297 6.71 -20.90 -21.46
C GLN A 297 5.62 -21.54 -22.35
N HIS A 298 4.43 -21.78 -21.82
CA HIS A 298 3.32 -22.40 -22.56
C HIS A 298 2.46 -21.42 -23.35
N SER A 299 2.63 -20.11 -23.19
CA SER A 299 1.78 -19.10 -23.84
C SER A 299 2.09 -18.86 -25.33
N ASN A 300 3.11 -19.50 -25.90
CA ASN A 300 3.61 -19.24 -27.27
C ASN A 300 3.84 -17.74 -27.56
N VAL A 301 4.59 -17.07 -26.68
CA VAL A 301 4.83 -15.61 -26.74
C VAL A 301 5.36 -15.15 -28.11
N LYS A 302 6.26 -15.92 -28.74
CA LYS A 302 6.77 -15.59 -30.08
C LYS A 302 5.67 -15.59 -31.13
N GLY A 303 4.84 -16.64 -31.17
CA GLY A 303 3.71 -16.73 -32.08
C GLY A 303 2.72 -15.58 -31.87
N LEU A 304 2.48 -15.18 -30.62
CA LEU A 304 1.60 -14.05 -30.30
C LEU A 304 2.15 -12.72 -30.85
N LEU A 305 3.46 -12.46 -30.68
CA LEU A 305 4.13 -11.27 -31.22
C LEU A 305 4.08 -11.25 -32.76
N GLU A 306 4.30 -12.39 -33.42
CA GLU A 306 4.25 -12.51 -34.89
C GLU A 306 2.87 -12.15 -35.47
N VAL A 307 1.78 -12.39 -34.73
CA VAL A 307 0.41 -12.11 -35.18
C VAL A 307 -0.14 -10.75 -34.72
N GLY A 308 0.70 -9.92 -34.09
CA GLY A 308 0.36 -8.53 -33.77
C GLY A 308 0.02 -8.24 -32.31
N LEU A 309 0.50 -9.06 -31.37
CA LEU A 309 0.56 -8.69 -29.95
C LEU A 309 1.45 -7.44 -29.78
N TYR A 310 0.97 -6.47 -29.00
CA TYR A 310 1.69 -5.23 -28.71
C TYR A 310 2.48 -5.28 -27.39
N GLY A 311 1.92 -5.89 -26.34
CA GLY A 311 2.52 -5.87 -25.01
C GLY A 311 2.22 -7.10 -24.17
N ILE A 312 3.11 -7.38 -23.22
CA ILE A 312 3.05 -8.49 -22.28
C ILE A 312 3.09 -7.88 -20.88
N ASN A 313 1.99 -7.98 -20.14
CA ASN A 313 1.94 -7.58 -18.74
C ASN A 313 2.35 -8.78 -17.89
N LEU A 314 3.61 -8.82 -17.45
CA LEU A 314 4.10 -9.83 -16.52
C LEU A 314 3.50 -9.57 -15.14
N MET A 315 2.65 -10.50 -14.68
CA MET A 315 1.99 -10.46 -13.37
C MET A 315 2.99 -10.82 -12.26
N THR A 316 3.95 -9.93 -12.00
CA THR A 316 5.12 -10.13 -11.11
C THR A 316 4.79 -9.87 -9.64
N TYR A 317 3.70 -10.49 -9.20
CA TYR A 317 3.17 -10.46 -7.85
C TYR A 317 2.52 -11.81 -7.53
N ASP A 318 2.08 -11.99 -6.29
CA ASP A 318 1.52 -13.25 -5.77
C ASP A 318 2.49 -14.45 -5.83
N PHE A 319 3.80 -14.20 -5.73
CA PHE A 319 4.82 -15.25 -5.55
C PHE A 319 4.76 -15.96 -4.19
N PHE A 320 4.11 -15.32 -3.23
CA PHE A 320 3.83 -15.83 -1.89
C PHE A 320 2.36 -15.56 -1.56
N GLY A 321 1.73 -16.46 -0.82
CA GLY A 321 0.39 -16.27 -0.29
C GLY A 321 -0.04 -17.41 0.62
N THR A 322 -0.95 -17.12 1.55
CA THR A 322 -1.54 -18.13 2.43
C THR A 322 -2.87 -18.61 1.87
N PRO A 323 -3.21 -19.91 1.96
CA PRO A 323 -2.51 -20.97 2.70
C PRO A 323 -1.59 -21.85 1.83
N TRP A 324 -1.24 -21.42 0.62
CA TRP A 324 -0.66 -22.30 -0.39
C TRP A 324 0.87 -22.30 -0.44
N ALA A 325 1.56 -21.29 0.10
CA ALA A 325 3.02 -21.24 0.12
C ALA A 325 3.62 -22.19 1.17
N ASP A 326 4.80 -22.74 0.91
CA ASP A 326 5.49 -23.66 1.84
C ASP A 326 6.08 -22.96 3.09
N GLY A 327 6.35 -21.66 2.97
CA GLY A 327 6.95 -20.85 4.04
C GLY A 327 6.73 -19.36 3.78
N LEU A 328 7.25 -18.51 4.68
CA LEU A 328 7.25 -17.06 4.46
C LEU A 328 8.09 -16.72 3.22
N GLY A 329 7.59 -15.81 2.40
CA GLY A 329 8.27 -15.36 1.20
C GLY A 329 7.80 -13.98 0.79
N HIS A 330 8.51 -13.39 -0.18
CA HIS A 330 8.09 -12.14 -0.79
C HIS A 330 7.09 -12.41 -1.90
N HIS A 331 6.01 -11.63 -1.97
CA HIS A 331 5.02 -11.85 -3.03
C HIS A 331 5.33 -11.10 -4.32
N ALA A 332 6.22 -10.10 -4.29
CA ALA A 332 6.51 -9.24 -5.44
C ALA A 332 7.99 -8.78 -5.46
N ASN A 333 8.93 -9.64 -5.07
CA ASN A 333 10.37 -9.32 -5.07
C ASN A 333 10.94 -9.11 -6.47
N LEU A 334 11.93 -8.21 -6.56
CA LEU A 334 12.63 -7.91 -7.80
C LEU A 334 13.60 -9.05 -8.17
N TYR A 335 14.45 -9.45 -7.23
CA TYR A 335 15.51 -10.43 -7.45
C TYR A 335 15.22 -11.79 -6.82
N LYS A 336 15.73 -12.84 -7.44
CA LYS A 336 15.68 -14.21 -6.91
C LYS A 336 16.74 -14.40 -5.84
N THR A 337 16.35 -14.99 -4.72
CA THR A 337 17.25 -15.43 -3.65
C THR A 337 17.27 -16.96 -3.58
N LYS A 338 18.18 -17.52 -2.77
CA LYS A 338 18.20 -18.97 -2.48
C LYS A 338 16.91 -19.50 -1.84
N ASN A 339 16.08 -18.63 -1.26
CA ASN A 339 14.86 -18.99 -0.52
C ASN A 339 13.57 -18.64 -1.29
N SER A 340 13.66 -17.94 -2.43
CA SER A 340 12.49 -17.55 -3.22
C SER A 340 12.33 -18.47 -4.43
N THR A 341 11.11 -18.95 -4.65
CA THR A 341 10.77 -19.75 -5.84
C THR A 341 10.74 -18.91 -7.11
N TYR A 342 10.21 -17.69 -7.02
CA TYR A 342 9.96 -16.79 -8.15
C TYR A 342 10.57 -15.41 -7.92
N SER A 343 10.79 -14.67 -9.01
CA SER A 343 11.17 -13.26 -8.97
C SER A 343 10.75 -12.55 -10.25
N LEU A 344 10.69 -11.23 -10.19
CA LEU A 344 10.46 -10.40 -11.37
C LEU A 344 11.57 -10.58 -12.42
N GLU A 345 12.83 -10.51 -12.00
CA GLU A 345 14.00 -10.60 -12.88
C GLU A 345 13.98 -11.90 -13.68
N GLU A 346 13.71 -13.04 -13.04
CA GLU A 346 13.69 -14.35 -13.70
C GLU A 346 12.70 -14.41 -14.87
N ALA A 347 11.49 -13.86 -14.70
CA ALA A 347 10.49 -13.84 -15.75
C ALA A 347 10.87 -12.90 -16.92
N VAL A 348 11.48 -11.75 -16.59
CA VAL A 348 11.96 -10.79 -17.60
C VAL A 348 13.11 -11.39 -18.39
N GLU A 349 14.13 -11.91 -17.73
CA GLU A 349 15.30 -12.50 -18.39
C GLU A 349 14.91 -13.69 -19.27
N TYR A 350 13.94 -14.51 -18.85
CA TYR A 350 13.40 -15.58 -19.71
C TYR A 350 12.83 -15.04 -21.03
N LEU A 351 12.05 -13.95 -20.99
CA LEU A 351 11.51 -13.34 -22.21
C LEU A 351 12.61 -12.71 -23.08
N LEU A 352 13.59 -12.06 -22.45
CA LEU A 352 14.74 -11.49 -23.16
C LEU A 352 15.59 -12.58 -23.84
N ASP A 353 15.83 -13.71 -23.17
CA ASP A 353 16.54 -14.87 -23.72
C ASP A 353 15.77 -15.54 -24.85
N LEU A 354 14.43 -15.47 -24.82
CA LEU A 354 13.60 -15.83 -25.96
C LEU A 354 13.76 -14.84 -27.13
N GLY A 355 14.34 -13.66 -26.94
CA GLY A 355 14.51 -12.63 -27.97
C GLY A 355 13.27 -11.77 -28.16
N VAL A 356 12.43 -11.65 -27.12
CA VAL A 356 11.34 -10.68 -27.07
C VAL A 356 11.94 -9.27 -26.99
N ASP A 357 11.37 -8.34 -27.76
CA ASP A 357 11.74 -6.93 -27.68
C ASP A 357 11.44 -6.41 -26.25
N PRO A 358 12.44 -5.87 -25.52
CA PRO A 358 12.22 -5.29 -24.20
C PRO A 358 11.03 -4.32 -24.14
N GLU A 359 10.79 -3.53 -25.19
CA GLU A 359 9.68 -2.55 -25.23
C GLU A 359 8.29 -3.21 -25.20
N ALA A 360 8.18 -4.50 -25.51
CA ALA A 360 6.94 -5.26 -25.40
C ALA A 360 6.68 -5.79 -23.98
N ILE A 361 7.67 -5.73 -23.08
CA ILE A 361 7.57 -6.29 -21.73
C ILE A 361 7.19 -5.20 -20.74
N ASN A 362 6.11 -5.40 -19.99
CA ASN A 362 5.70 -4.55 -18.88
C ASN A 362 5.74 -5.36 -17.58
N ILE A 363 6.20 -4.75 -16.49
CA ILE A 363 6.34 -5.42 -15.18
C ILE A 363 5.40 -4.82 -14.14
N GLY A 364 4.97 -5.65 -13.18
CA GLY A 364 3.98 -5.29 -12.17
C GLY A 364 4.56 -4.87 -10.81
N TYR A 365 3.89 -3.95 -10.14
CA TYR A 365 3.98 -3.74 -8.69
C TYR A 365 2.60 -3.87 -8.04
N ALA A 366 2.58 -4.20 -6.75
CA ALA A 366 1.36 -4.52 -6.03
C ALA A 366 0.90 -3.38 -5.11
N GLY A 367 -0.36 -2.98 -5.24
CA GLY A 367 -1.05 -2.07 -4.31
C GLY A 367 -1.65 -2.79 -3.09
N TYR A 368 -1.10 -3.92 -2.68
CA TYR A 368 -1.61 -4.74 -1.58
C TYR A 368 -0.50 -5.65 -1.05
N SER A 369 -0.75 -6.31 0.07
CA SER A 369 0.15 -7.29 0.68
C SER A 369 -0.27 -8.72 0.38
N ARG A 370 0.68 -9.65 0.55
CA ARG A 370 0.35 -11.02 0.94
C ARG A 370 0.84 -11.28 2.35
N SER A 371 -0.06 -11.75 3.20
CA SER A 371 0.10 -11.76 4.65
C SER A 371 0.02 -13.17 5.23
N ALA A 372 0.73 -13.40 6.33
CA ALA A 372 0.71 -14.65 7.09
C ALA A 372 0.50 -14.37 8.58
N LYS A 373 -0.18 -15.29 9.28
CA LYS A 373 -0.24 -15.31 10.75
C LYS A 373 0.67 -16.41 11.31
N GLY A 374 0.99 -16.31 12.61
CA GLY A 374 1.87 -17.29 13.25
C GLY A 374 3.27 -17.36 12.62
N GLY A 375 3.71 -16.26 12.02
CA GLY A 375 4.99 -16.14 11.34
C GLY A 375 6.15 -16.27 12.32
N GLU A 376 7.08 -17.18 12.03
CA GLU A 376 8.34 -17.33 12.74
C GLU A 376 9.50 -17.12 11.75
N ILE A 377 10.17 -15.97 11.88
CA ILE A 377 11.29 -15.58 11.01
C ILE A 377 12.56 -16.29 11.49
N LYS A 378 13.19 -17.03 10.59
CA LYS A 378 14.49 -17.69 10.79
C LYS A 378 15.65 -16.85 10.24
N SER A 379 15.42 -16.12 9.15
CA SER A 379 16.38 -15.23 8.50
C SER A 379 15.66 -13.99 7.98
N PHE A 380 16.23 -12.80 8.19
CA PHE A 380 15.64 -11.53 7.74
C PHE A 380 16.02 -11.20 6.29
N SER A 381 17.27 -11.48 5.89
CA SER A 381 17.77 -11.34 4.51
C SER A 381 18.83 -12.41 4.23
N PRO A 382 18.63 -13.30 3.24
CA PRO A 382 17.38 -13.48 2.50
C PRO A 382 16.29 -13.99 3.45
N LEU A 383 15.06 -13.56 3.24
CA LEU A 383 13.92 -13.93 4.08
C LEU A 383 13.79 -15.46 4.14
N GLU A 384 13.65 -15.99 5.35
CA GLU A 384 13.27 -17.38 5.60
C GLU A 384 12.38 -17.44 6.83
N GLY A 385 11.29 -18.18 6.76
CA GLY A 385 10.45 -18.41 7.92
C GLY A 385 9.31 -19.39 7.66
N THR A 386 8.60 -19.71 8.73
CA THR A 386 7.38 -20.54 8.69
C THR A 386 6.18 -19.72 9.09
N TYR A 387 4.98 -20.19 8.79
CA TYR A 387 3.73 -19.55 9.21
C TYR A 387 2.66 -20.60 9.53
N ASP A 388 1.58 -20.16 10.17
CA ASP A 388 0.38 -20.98 10.34
C ASP A 388 -0.53 -20.82 9.12
N GLY A 389 -0.55 -21.85 8.26
CA GLY A 389 -1.38 -21.91 7.06
C GLY A 389 -2.82 -22.35 7.29
N THR A 390 -3.31 -22.40 8.53
CA THR A 390 -4.66 -22.85 8.83
C THR A 390 -5.66 -21.71 9.01
N GLY A 391 -6.85 -21.86 8.44
CA GLY A 391 -7.96 -20.91 8.58
C GLY A 391 -7.69 -19.54 7.96
N THR A 392 -8.41 -18.54 8.44
CA THR A 392 -8.31 -17.16 7.95
C THR A 392 -7.05 -16.47 8.47
N THR A 393 -6.40 -15.69 7.61
CA THR A 393 -5.34 -14.74 7.95
C THR A 393 -5.90 -13.32 7.83
N VAL A 394 -5.40 -12.39 8.64
CA VAL A 394 -5.74 -10.96 8.57
C VAL A 394 -5.72 -10.42 7.13
N GLY A 395 -6.64 -9.50 6.86
CA GLY A 395 -6.80 -8.87 5.55
C GLY A 395 -7.68 -7.63 5.59
N THR A 396 -7.83 -6.93 4.46
CA THR A 396 -8.78 -5.82 4.35
C THR A 396 -10.17 -6.33 4.00
N PHE A 397 -10.30 -7.00 2.85
CA PHE A 397 -11.56 -7.61 2.38
C PHE A 397 -11.46 -9.12 2.13
N GLU A 398 -10.24 -9.66 2.13
CA GLU A 398 -9.97 -11.06 1.82
C GLU A 398 -8.80 -11.59 2.65
N SER A 399 -8.81 -12.91 2.89
CA SER A 399 -7.83 -13.57 3.75
C SER A 399 -6.42 -13.41 3.21
N GLY A 400 -5.51 -12.92 4.06
CA GLY A 400 -4.10 -12.81 3.72
C GLY A 400 -3.77 -11.68 2.74
N CYS A 401 -4.69 -10.75 2.48
CA CYS A 401 -4.42 -9.59 1.62
C CYS A 401 -4.89 -8.30 2.29
N VAL A 402 -3.94 -7.41 2.56
CA VAL A 402 -4.16 -6.09 3.14
C VAL A 402 -3.85 -5.04 2.07
N GLU A 403 -4.83 -4.21 1.74
CA GLU A 403 -4.69 -3.20 0.67
C GLU A 403 -3.80 -2.04 1.11
N TYR A 404 -3.12 -1.39 0.17
CA TYR A 404 -2.06 -0.44 0.51
C TYR A 404 -2.53 0.75 1.38
N TYR A 405 -3.74 1.26 1.17
CA TYR A 405 -4.30 2.30 2.04
C TYR A 405 -4.57 1.80 3.48
N ASP A 406 -4.83 0.50 3.66
CA ASP A 406 -4.96 -0.14 4.96
C ASP A 406 -3.58 -0.38 5.60
N ILE A 407 -2.58 -0.75 4.79
CA ILE A 407 -1.16 -0.82 5.19
C ILE A 407 -0.71 0.50 5.81
N ILE A 408 -0.84 1.63 5.11
CA ILE A 408 -0.35 2.93 5.62
C ILE A 408 -1.21 3.48 6.78
N ASN A 409 -2.46 3.02 6.91
CA ASN A 409 -3.35 3.42 7.99
C ASN A 409 -3.03 2.66 9.29
N ASN A 410 -2.84 1.34 9.20
CA ASN A 410 -2.80 0.46 10.38
C ASN A 410 -1.44 -0.16 10.67
N TYR A 411 -0.53 -0.26 9.70
CA TYR A 411 0.64 -1.13 9.84
C TYR A 411 1.98 -0.42 9.53
N LEU A 412 1.98 0.60 8.66
CA LEU A 412 3.17 1.32 8.23
C LEU A 412 3.01 2.83 8.42
N ASP A 413 3.97 3.45 9.10
CA ASP A 413 4.10 4.90 9.21
C ASP A 413 5.28 5.39 8.36
N LEU A 414 5.00 5.68 7.09
CA LEU A 414 6.00 6.22 6.17
C LEU A 414 6.55 7.59 6.60
N GLU A 415 5.73 8.42 7.28
CA GLU A 415 6.17 9.76 7.70
C GLU A 415 7.18 9.70 8.84
N ASN A 416 7.14 8.64 9.65
CA ASN A 416 8.07 8.38 10.73
C ASN A 416 9.05 7.22 10.45
N GLN A 417 9.03 6.68 9.22
CA GLN A 417 9.91 5.61 8.77
C GLN A 417 9.90 4.36 9.67
N CYS A 418 8.73 4.01 10.20
CA CYS A 418 8.57 2.91 11.16
C CYS A 418 7.24 2.18 10.95
N GLY A 419 7.03 1.07 11.64
CA GLY A 419 5.73 0.41 11.65
C GLY A 419 4.78 1.04 12.67
N ARG A 420 3.48 0.78 12.50
CA ARG A 420 2.40 1.15 13.43
C ARG A 420 2.03 -0.05 14.28
N ASN A 421 1.35 0.16 15.40
CA ASN A 421 0.64 -0.91 16.13
C ASN A 421 1.48 -2.16 16.44
N GLY A 422 2.76 -1.97 16.80
CA GLY A 422 3.67 -3.07 17.15
C GLY A 422 4.35 -3.77 15.97
N TYR A 423 4.13 -3.30 14.74
CA TYR A 423 4.86 -3.78 13.57
C TYR A 423 6.20 -3.05 13.42
N ASN A 424 7.16 -3.75 12.84
CA ASN A 424 8.42 -3.19 12.35
C ASN A 424 8.48 -3.34 10.83
N VAL A 425 9.23 -2.44 10.18
CA VAL A 425 9.57 -2.53 8.76
C VAL A 425 10.90 -3.24 8.63
N TYR A 426 10.99 -4.22 7.74
CA TYR A 426 12.20 -4.96 7.44
C TYR A 426 12.51 -4.88 5.94
N THR A 427 13.80 -4.94 5.61
CA THR A 427 14.27 -4.99 4.22
C THR A 427 15.07 -6.26 4.02
N ASP A 428 14.67 -7.03 3.02
CA ASP A 428 15.49 -8.09 2.45
C ASP A 428 16.30 -7.49 1.28
N ASP A 429 17.59 -7.25 1.55
CA ASP A 429 18.50 -6.63 0.59
C ASP A 429 18.79 -7.55 -0.61
N GLU A 430 18.91 -8.85 -0.40
CA GLU A 430 19.15 -9.81 -1.48
C GLU A 430 17.97 -9.87 -2.46
N ALA A 431 16.73 -9.84 -1.96
CA ALA A 431 15.53 -9.87 -2.79
C ALA A 431 15.14 -8.50 -3.39
N CYS A 432 15.77 -7.42 -2.90
CA CYS A 432 15.29 -6.04 -3.05
C CYS A 432 13.79 -5.93 -2.74
N ALA A 433 13.38 -6.41 -1.57
CA ALA A 433 12.00 -6.46 -1.12
C ALA A 433 11.85 -5.96 0.33
N ASP A 434 10.67 -5.47 0.68
CA ASP A 434 10.35 -5.02 2.03
C ASP A 434 9.15 -5.80 2.59
N TYR A 435 9.09 -5.90 3.91
CA TYR A 435 7.97 -6.53 4.61
C TYR A 435 7.75 -5.91 5.98
N LEU A 436 6.53 -6.08 6.50
CA LEU A 436 6.17 -5.73 7.87
C LEU A 436 6.06 -7.00 8.71
N TYR A 437 6.53 -6.94 9.95
CA TYR A 437 6.32 -8.03 10.89
C TYR A 437 6.12 -7.51 12.31
N SER A 438 5.15 -8.09 13.02
CA SER A 438 4.91 -7.83 14.43
C SER A 438 5.44 -9.00 15.27
N PRO A 439 6.46 -8.78 16.11
CA PRO A 439 6.94 -9.79 17.06
C PRO A 439 5.88 -10.23 18.07
N THR A 440 4.89 -9.37 18.33
CA THR A 440 3.80 -9.61 19.30
C THR A 440 2.67 -10.43 18.70
N SER A 441 2.10 -10.01 17.56
CA SER A 441 0.98 -10.73 16.93
C SER A 441 1.44 -11.88 16.03
N LYS A 442 2.73 -11.94 15.70
CA LYS A 442 3.32 -12.88 14.74
C LYS A 442 2.70 -12.77 13.34
N VAL A 443 2.19 -11.60 12.99
CA VAL A 443 1.68 -11.31 11.65
C VAL A 443 2.81 -10.77 10.78
N PHE A 444 2.89 -11.30 9.56
CA PHE A 444 3.80 -10.92 8.49
C PHE A 444 3.01 -10.33 7.32
N HIS A 445 3.51 -9.25 6.70
CA HIS A 445 3.00 -8.69 5.46
C HIS A 445 4.16 -8.49 4.48
N SER A 446 4.23 -9.25 3.38
CA SER A 446 5.08 -8.88 2.25
C SER A 446 4.38 -7.80 1.44
N ILE A 447 5.08 -6.70 1.13
CA ILE A 447 4.50 -5.52 0.48
C ILE A 447 5.46 -4.89 -0.53
N ASP A 448 4.91 -4.23 -1.54
CA ASP A 448 5.63 -3.15 -2.22
C ASP A 448 5.60 -1.87 -1.38
N THR A 449 6.72 -1.16 -1.34
CA THR A 449 6.90 0.15 -0.69
C THR A 449 7.32 1.19 -1.74
N PRO A 450 7.29 2.50 -1.42
CA PRO A 450 7.86 3.50 -2.31
C PRO A 450 9.32 3.18 -2.70
N ARG A 451 10.10 2.57 -1.80
CA ARG A 451 11.46 2.11 -2.11
C ARG A 451 11.46 1.03 -3.19
N THR A 452 10.75 -0.08 -3.00
CA THR A 452 10.78 -1.21 -3.96
C THR A 452 10.21 -0.82 -5.32
N VAL A 453 9.13 -0.05 -5.36
CA VAL A 453 8.53 0.43 -6.62
C VAL A 453 9.49 1.35 -7.39
N ARG A 454 10.25 2.19 -6.69
CA ARG A 454 11.29 3.01 -7.33
C ARG A 454 12.40 2.14 -7.93
N GLU A 455 12.83 1.07 -7.25
CA GLU A 455 13.84 0.15 -7.80
C GLU A 455 13.30 -0.65 -8.99
N LYS A 456 12.04 -1.10 -8.95
CA LYS A 456 11.38 -1.72 -10.13
C LYS A 456 11.33 -0.76 -11.32
N ALA A 457 11.01 0.50 -11.09
CA ALA A 457 11.02 1.53 -12.14
C ALA A 457 12.42 1.79 -12.71
N ARG A 458 13.48 1.73 -11.88
CA ARG A 458 14.87 1.79 -12.36
C ARG A 458 15.22 0.59 -13.21
N TYR A 459 14.77 -0.60 -12.82
CA TYR A 459 14.93 -1.82 -13.60
C TYR A 459 14.26 -1.71 -14.98
N VAL A 460 13.07 -1.10 -15.08
CA VAL A 460 12.45 -0.77 -16.39
C VAL A 460 13.39 0.05 -17.26
N ILE A 461 14.00 1.11 -16.72
CA ILE A 461 14.92 1.97 -17.48
C ILE A 461 16.20 1.22 -17.87
N GLU A 462 16.79 0.48 -16.93
CA GLU A 462 18.02 -0.26 -17.14
C GLU A 462 17.89 -1.31 -18.25
N LYS A 463 16.79 -2.05 -18.26
CA LYS A 463 16.52 -3.12 -19.23
C LYS A 463 15.82 -2.62 -20.50
N GLY A 464 15.42 -1.35 -20.56
CA GLY A 464 14.68 -0.78 -21.68
C GLY A 464 13.26 -1.35 -21.84
N LEU A 465 12.59 -1.70 -20.72
CA LEU A 465 11.26 -2.31 -20.76
C LEU A 465 10.18 -1.30 -21.17
N GLY A 466 9.06 -1.82 -21.69
CA GLY A 466 7.92 -1.02 -22.16
C GLY A 466 7.21 -0.21 -21.08
N GLY A 467 7.20 -0.71 -19.84
CA GLY A 467 6.57 0.00 -18.73
C GLY A 467 6.52 -0.72 -17.40
N LEU A 468 5.95 -0.01 -16.42
CA LEU A 468 5.63 -0.48 -15.08
C LEU A 468 4.10 -0.34 -14.90
N PHE A 469 3.46 -1.32 -14.28
CA PHE A 469 2.03 -1.23 -13.99
C PHE A 469 1.67 -1.63 -12.57
N THR A 470 0.55 -1.09 -12.06
CA THR A 470 0.02 -1.44 -10.74
C THR A 470 -1.16 -2.39 -10.81
N TRP A 471 -1.16 -3.36 -9.91
CA TRP A 471 -2.31 -4.15 -9.51
C TRP A 471 -2.65 -3.81 -8.05
N THR A 472 -3.60 -2.92 -7.74
CA THR A 472 -4.44 -2.08 -8.62
C THR A 472 -4.25 -0.58 -8.32
N ILE A 473 -4.75 0.29 -9.21
CA ILE A 473 -4.77 1.75 -9.04
C ILE A 473 -5.64 2.16 -7.86
N ASP A 474 -6.79 1.50 -7.69
CA ASP A 474 -7.76 1.84 -6.65
C ASP A 474 -7.19 1.74 -5.23
N ASN A 475 -6.15 0.93 -5.03
CA ASN A 475 -5.46 0.79 -3.76
C ASN A 475 -4.37 1.84 -3.50
N ASP A 476 -3.82 2.47 -4.53
CA ASP A 476 -2.72 3.44 -4.41
C ASP A 476 -3.27 4.84 -4.14
N ASN A 477 -2.76 5.52 -3.10
CA ASN A 477 -3.13 6.90 -2.80
C ASN A 477 -2.28 7.93 -3.56
N GLY A 478 -1.30 7.48 -4.34
CA GLY A 478 -0.39 8.30 -5.13
C GLY A 478 1.08 8.06 -4.80
N LEU A 479 1.39 7.41 -3.68
CA LEU A 479 2.77 7.21 -3.26
C LEU A 479 3.52 6.21 -4.14
N LEU A 480 2.88 5.10 -4.50
CA LEU A 480 3.55 4.07 -5.30
C LEU A 480 3.75 4.54 -6.74
N VAL A 481 2.74 5.18 -7.35
CA VAL A 481 2.88 5.79 -8.67
C VAL A 481 3.92 6.93 -8.68
N ASN A 482 3.98 7.77 -7.63
CA ASN A 482 5.04 8.78 -7.50
C ASN A 482 6.43 8.11 -7.47
N ALA A 483 6.59 7.03 -6.72
CA ALA A 483 7.83 6.27 -6.68
C ALA A 483 8.22 5.67 -8.04
N GLY A 484 7.23 5.16 -8.78
CA GLY A 484 7.45 4.69 -10.14
C GLY A 484 7.95 5.81 -11.06
N ARG A 485 7.33 7.00 -11.01
CA ARG A 485 7.76 8.16 -11.80
C ARG A 485 9.16 8.65 -11.44
N GLU A 486 9.49 8.74 -10.15
CA GLU A 486 10.83 9.14 -9.72
C GLU A 486 11.89 8.08 -10.09
N GLY A 487 11.57 6.79 -10.00
CA GLY A 487 12.46 5.70 -10.40
C GLY A 487 12.75 5.68 -11.90
N MET A 488 11.78 6.09 -12.73
CA MET A 488 11.97 6.29 -14.18
C MET A 488 12.75 7.58 -14.51
N GLY A 489 13.06 8.41 -13.50
CA GLY A 489 13.71 9.70 -13.69
C GLY A 489 12.82 10.72 -14.43
N CYS A 490 11.50 10.69 -14.19
CA CYS A 490 10.57 11.68 -14.72
C CYS A 490 10.75 13.01 -13.95
N PRO A 491 11.04 14.14 -14.62
CA PRO A 491 11.16 15.43 -13.95
C PRO A 491 9.85 15.84 -13.27
N ILE A 492 9.92 16.30 -12.02
CA ILE A 492 8.75 16.79 -11.31
C ILE A 492 8.28 18.14 -11.88
N VAL A 493 6.98 18.27 -12.14
CA VAL A 493 6.31 19.49 -12.61
C VAL A 493 5.57 20.17 -11.46
N GLN A 494 4.93 19.38 -10.59
CA GLN A 494 4.25 19.88 -9.40
C GLN A 494 4.45 18.91 -8.24
N LYS A 495 4.95 19.44 -7.12
CA LYS A 495 5.22 18.69 -5.89
C LYS A 495 4.09 18.91 -4.88
N ASN A 496 3.26 17.89 -4.68
CA ASN A 496 2.22 17.82 -3.67
C ASN A 496 2.69 17.07 -2.40
N ILE A 497 3.64 16.13 -2.55
CA ILE A 497 4.28 15.40 -1.46
C ILE A 497 5.79 15.25 -1.73
N ASP A 498 6.59 15.27 -0.66
CA ASP A 498 8.01 14.94 -0.73
C ASP A 498 8.20 13.44 -0.55
N MET A 499 8.66 12.77 -1.61
CA MET A 499 8.87 11.32 -1.59
C MET A 499 10.21 10.92 -0.96
N SER A 500 11.17 11.85 -0.85
CA SER A 500 12.53 11.52 -0.39
C SER A 500 12.57 10.79 0.97
N PRO A 501 11.74 11.13 1.99
CA PRO A 501 11.77 10.41 3.26
C PRO A 501 11.17 9.01 3.17
N PHE A 502 10.42 8.67 2.12
CA PHE A 502 9.71 7.40 2.00
C PHE A 502 10.55 6.30 1.32
N TYR A 503 11.76 6.62 0.86
CA TYR A 503 12.71 5.67 0.26
C TYR A 503 13.72 5.11 1.28
N PHE A 504 13.28 4.84 2.50
CA PHE A 504 14.12 4.29 3.55
C PHE A 504 14.16 2.75 3.48
N LYS A 505 15.23 2.17 4.03
CA LYS A 505 15.30 0.72 4.31
C LYS A 505 14.79 0.45 5.72
N GLY A 506 14.08 -0.66 5.87
CA GLY A 506 13.71 -1.20 7.17
C GLY A 506 14.89 -1.81 7.92
N ILE A 507 14.58 -2.42 9.05
CA ILE A 507 15.51 -3.18 9.87
C ILE A 507 16.05 -4.37 9.06
N ASN A 508 17.36 -4.49 8.96
CA ASN A 508 18.04 -5.71 8.49
C ASN A 508 18.92 -6.21 9.64
N ILE A 509 18.45 -7.21 10.40
CA ILE A 509 19.20 -7.74 11.56
C ILE A 509 20.07 -8.88 11.07
N ASP A 510 21.37 -8.62 11.01
CA ASP A 510 22.42 -9.62 11.21
C ASP A 510 23.36 -9.10 12.31
N GLY A 511 23.98 -10.00 13.07
CA GLY A 511 24.74 -9.68 14.28
C GLY A 511 26.03 -8.88 14.11
N GLU A 512 25.99 -7.69 13.51
CA GLU A 512 26.96 -6.59 13.59
C GLU A 512 26.23 -5.25 13.33
N ASN A 513 26.74 -4.16 13.93
CA ASN A 513 26.14 -2.82 13.85
C ASN A 513 25.68 -2.42 12.44
N PRO A 514 24.56 -1.68 12.30
CA PRO A 514 24.05 -1.24 11.02
C PRO A 514 25.14 -0.49 10.23
N VAL A 515 25.57 -1.09 9.13
CA VAL A 515 26.29 -0.38 8.08
C VAL A 515 25.24 0.48 7.39
N ALA A 516 25.44 1.81 7.43
CA ALA A 516 24.61 2.72 6.66
C ALA A 516 24.59 2.27 5.19
N PRO A 517 23.41 2.25 4.52
CA PRO A 517 23.35 1.94 3.10
C PRO A 517 24.30 2.87 2.33
N ALA A 518 25.04 2.30 1.37
CA ALA A 518 25.75 3.13 0.41
C ALA A 518 24.72 4.06 -0.27
N GLU A 519 25.00 5.36 -0.27
CA GLU A 519 24.15 6.31 -0.98
C GLU A 519 24.07 5.92 -2.47
N PRO A 520 22.90 6.05 -3.11
CA PRO A 520 22.79 5.88 -4.55
C PRO A 520 23.76 6.84 -5.25
N VAL A 521 24.56 6.32 -6.18
CA VAL A 521 25.40 7.13 -7.04
C VAL A 521 24.47 7.92 -7.97
N ASP A 522 24.27 9.20 -7.69
CA ASP A 522 23.67 10.14 -8.62
C ASP A 522 24.57 10.25 -9.88
N PRO A 523 24.01 10.35 -11.09
CA PRO A 523 24.80 10.58 -12.29
C PRO A 523 25.55 11.92 -12.16
N ALA A 524 26.87 11.84 -12.37
CA ALA A 524 27.86 12.85 -12.07
C ALA A 524 27.52 14.28 -12.57
N GLU A 525 27.47 15.24 -11.64
CA GLU A 525 27.83 16.63 -11.90
C GLU A 525 29.29 16.89 -11.43
N PRO A 526 30.04 17.78 -12.10
CA PRO A 526 31.50 17.75 -12.07
C PRO A 526 32.11 18.21 -10.73
N GLU A 527 33.16 17.48 -10.34
CA GLU A 527 33.93 17.62 -9.11
C GLU A 527 34.49 19.02 -8.84
N ASP A 528 34.21 19.56 -7.64
CA ASP A 528 35.21 20.27 -6.85
C ASP A 528 35.63 19.37 -5.69
N SER A 529 36.55 18.43 -5.98
CA SER A 529 36.95 17.34 -5.07
C SER A 529 37.83 17.79 -3.88
N SER A 530 37.81 19.07 -3.51
CA SER A 530 38.68 19.65 -2.48
C SER A 530 37.97 20.24 -1.26
N ALA A 531 36.64 20.27 -1.22
CA ALA A 531 35.87 20.71 -0.05
C ALA A 531 35.82 19.62 1.04
N PRO A 532 35.90 19.97 2.34
CA PRO A 532 35.70 19.01 3.42
C PRO A 532 34.20 18.68 3.57
N THR A 533 33.90 17.58 4.26
CA THR A 533 32.52 17.20 4.61
C THR A 533 32.41 17.03 6.12
N ALA A 534 31.49 17.76 6.76
CA ALA A 534 31.25 17.70 8.19
C ALA A 534 30.24 16.59 8.52
N VAL A 535 30.60 15.69 9.43
CA VAL A 535 29.70 14.65 9.94
C VAL A 535 29.87 14.57 11.44
N ILE A 536 28.76 14.67 12.18
CA ILE A 536 28.73 14.52 13.63
C ILE A 536 28.23 13.11 13.99
N THR A 537 28.98 12.43 14.84
CA THR A 537 28.54 11.22 15.55
C THR A 537 28.50 11.52 17.04
N MET A 538 27.57 10.90 17.76
CA MET A 538 27.39 11.11 19.20
C MET A 538 27.33 9.77 19.92
N LYS A 539 28.00 9.69 21.07
CA LYS A 539 27.94 8.56 22.00
C LYS A 539 27.63 9.10 23.40
N ALA A 540 26.77 8.39 24.14
CA ALA A 540 26.58 8.64 25.55
C ALA A 540 27.71 7.99 26.36
N GLN A 541 28.38 8.76 27.23
CA GLN A 541 29.31 8.25 28.24
C GLN A 541 28.69 8.52 29.61
N GLY A 542 28.64 7.51 30.49
CA GLY A 542 27.85 7.58 31.74
C GLY A 542 27.98 8.89 32.52
N GLY A 543 26.84 9.46 32.96
CA GLY A 543 26.71 10.78 33.57
C GLY A 543 26.14 11.85 32.61
N SER A 544 26.23 13.14 32.98
CA SER A 544 25.73 14.28 32.17
C SER A 544 26.67 14.70 31.03
N THR A 545 27.52 13.78 30.53
CA THR A 545 28.54 14.07 29.51
C THR A 545 28.28 13.29 28.24
N LEU A 546 28.14 13.99 27.11
CA LEU A 546 28.04 13.38 25.79
C LEU A 546 29.39 13.49 25.06
N VAL A 547 29.73 12.47 24.29
CA VAL A 547 30.94 12.46 23.46
C VAL A 547 30.53 12.67 22.01
N PHE A 548 30.99 13.76 21.42
CA PHE A 548 30.75 14.09 20.02
C PHE A 548 32.03 13.87 19.22
N SER A 549 31.91 13.20 18.08
CA SER A 549 33.04 12.86 17.21
C SER A 549 32.76 13.26 15.76
N ALA A 550 33.78 13.86 15.15
CA ALA A 550 33.89 14.21 13.75
C ALA A 550 34.66 13.15 12.95
N ASP A 551 34.90 11.94 13.49
CA ASP A 551 35.77 10.94 12.85
C ASP A 551 35.20 10.41 11.52
N LYS A 552 33.93 10.68 11.23
CA LYS A 552 33.28 10.41 9.94
C LYS A 552 33.34 11.60 8.97
N SER A 553 33.86 12.74 9.40
CA SER A 553 34.09 13.91 8.54
C SER A 553 35.24 13.63 7.57
N ALA A 554 35.08 14.02 6.31
CA ALA A 554 36.08 13.78 5.26
C ALA A 554 36.91 15.03 4.98
N LYS A 555 38.19 14.83 4.62
CA LYS A 555 39.13 15.88 4.15
C LYS A 555 39.29 17.06 5.13
N ALA A 556 39.00 16.86 6.41
CA ALA A 556 39.18 17.84 7.46
C ALA A 556 40.66 17.87 7.92
N ALA A 557 41.25 19.08 7.93
CA ALA A 557 42.56 19.34 8.53
C ALA A 557 42.43 19.94 9.95
N SER A 558 41.32 20.61 10.26
CA SER A 558 41.00 21.09 11.61
C SER A 558 39.50 21.06 11.91
N TYR A 559 39.16 21.04 13.20
CA TYR A 559 37.80 20.98 13.71
C TYR A 559 37.51 22.17 14.60
N LYS A 560 36.26 22.63 14.64
CA LYS A 560 35.78 23.62 15.59
C LYS A 560 34.35 23.29 16.01
N TRP A 561 34.18 22.97 17.29
CA TRP A 561 32.89 22.77 17.91
C TRP A 561 32.43 24.05 18.59
N SER A 562 31.16 24.41 18.38
CA SER A 562 30.49 25.52 19.05
C SER A 562 29.06 25.13 19.40
N SER A 563 28.36 25.94 20.19
CA SER A 563 26.97 25.64 20.57
C SER A 563 26.13 26.90 20.72
N SER A 564 24.82 26.77 20.57
CA SER A 564 23.84 27.86 20.72
C SER A 564 23.37 28.11 22.17
N GLY A 565 23.91 27.39 23.16
CA GLY A 565 23.52 27.48 24.57
C GLY A 565 24.69 27.36 25.55
N ASN A 566 24.42 27.47 26.85
CA ASN A 566 25.44 27.40 27.92
C ASN A 566 25.90 25.94 28.20
N VAL A 567 26.47 25.26 27.20
CA VAL A 567 27.12 23.94 27.38
C VAL A 567 28.63 24.08 27.39
N GLN A 568 29.32 23.28 28.21
CA GLN A 568 30.77 23.27 28.24
C GLN A 568 31.32 22.25 27.24
N ILE A 569 32.02 22.72 26.21
CA ILE A 569 32.75 21.89 25.25
C ILE A 569 34.20 21.77 25.74
N VAL A 570 34.64 20.55 26.06
CA VAL A 570 35.93 20.31 26.74
C VAL A 570 37.13 20.52 25.80
N SER A 571 37.03 20.04 24.55
CA SER A 571 38.13 20.09 23.57
C SER A 571 37.60 20.59 22.23
N PRO A 572 37.22 21.87 22.11
CA PRO A 572 36.46 22.37 20.95
C PRO A 572 37.21 22.31 19.61
N GLN A 573 38.50 21.98 19.59
CA GLN A 573 39.30 21.86 18.35
C GLN A 573 39.71 20.41 18.01
N ALA A 574 39.35 19.43 18.84
CA ALA A 574 39.66 18.04 18.60
C ALA A 574 38.63 17.38 17.67
N SER A 575 39.03 16.29 16.99
CA SER A 575 38.08 15.48 16.20
C SER A 575 37.00 14.87 17.09
N THR A 576 37.33 14.59 18.35
CA THR A 576 36.37 14.14 19.37
C THR A 576 36.40 15.09 20.57
N THR A 577 35.24 15.53 21.05
CA THR A 577 35.10 16.37 22.23
C THR A 577 34.00 15.88 23.16
N ASN A 578 34.21 16.07 24.45
CA ASN A 578 33.17 15.89 25.45
C ASN A 578 32.36 17.18 25.56
N VAL A 579 31.05 17.05 25.69
CA VAL A 579 30.10 18.13 25.94
C VAL A 579 29.42 17.83 27.26
N VAL A 580 29.65 18.68 28.25
CA VAL A 580 29.01 18.60 29.56
C VAL A 580 27.73 19.41 29.51
N LEU A 581 26.60 18.73 29.73
CA LEU A 581 25.27 19.35 29.70
C LEU A 581 25.03 20.10 31.02
N PRO A 582 24.55 21.36 30.99
CA PRO A 582 24.19 22.11 32.18
C PRO A 582 22.91 21.53 32.81
N ALA A 583 22.74 21.78 34.10
CA ALA A 583 21.42 21.65 34.71
C ALA A 583 20.49 22.73 34.12
N VAL A 584 19.30 22.32 33.71
CA VAL A 584 18.26 23.21 33.19
C VAL A 584 17.01 23.09 34.07
N THR A 585 16.18 24.13 34.13
CA THR A 585 14.93 24.16 34.93
C THR A 585 13.67 23.90 34.10
N SER A 586 13.83 23.76 32.79
CA SER A 586 12.81 23.49 31.78
C SER A 586 13.50 22.88 30.56
N GLU A 587 12.74 22.18 29.71
CA GLU A 587 13.27 21.63 28.46
C GLU A 587 14.00 22.73 27.66
N THR A 588 15.27 22.46 27.34
CA THR A 588 16.17 23.40 26.68
C THR A 588 16.84 22.68 25.53
N VAL A 589 16.60 23.16 24.31
CA VAL A 589 17.27 22.63 23.11
C VAL A 589 18.60 23.36 22.93
N VAL A 590 19.69 22.60 22.91
CA VAL A 590 21.01 23.10 22.56
C VAL A 590 21.41 22.52 21.21
N GLU A 591 21.85 23.38 20.30
CA GLU A 591 22.41 22.96 19.03
C GLU A 591 23.93 23.02 19.11
N LEU A 592 24.59 21.90 18.84
CA LEU A 592 26.03 21.82 18.63
C LEU A 592 26.31 21.99 17.15
N LEU A 593 27.28 22.83 16.82
CA LEU A 593 27.75 23.07 15.46
C LEU A 593 29.20 22.63 15.36
N LEU A 594 29.46 21.67 14.48
CA LEU A 594 30.79 21.31 14.02
C LEU A 594 31.08 22.11 12.76
N THR A 595 32.21 22.81 12.75
CA THR A 595 32.84 23.31 11.54
C THR A 595 34.11 22.51 11.29
N VAL A 596 34.23 21.90 10.10
CA VAL A 596 35.46 21.28 9.63
C VAL A 596 36.13 22.20 8.62
N THR A 597 37.45 22.24 8.61
CA THR A 597 38.22 23.05 7.65
C THR A 597 39.25 22.16 6.98
N ALA A 598 39.25 22.13 5.65
CA ALA A 598 40.27 21.44 4.86
C ALA A 598 41.59 22.21 4.84
N ALA A 599 42.68 21.55 4.43
CA ALA A 599 44.01 22.16 4.36
C ALA A 599 44.09 23.36 3.40
N ASN A 600 43.17 23.46 2.43
CA ASN A 600 43.04 24.59 1.50
C ASN A 600 42.20 25.75 2.06
N GLY A 601 41.74 25.68 3.31
CA GLY A 601 40.95 26.71 3.97
C GLY A 601 39.43 26.65 3.70
N LYS A 602 38.94 25.73 2.87
CA LYS A 602 37.50 25.52 2.67
C LYS A 602 36.88 24.92 3.93
N THR A 603 35.65 25.31 4.25
CA THR A 603 34.94 24.86 5.44
C THR A 603 33.62 24.19 5.09
N ASP A 604 33.21 23.23 5.91
CA ASP A 604 31.86 22.67 5.91
C ASP A 604 31.34 22.57 7.35
N MET A 605 30.01 22.51 7.50
CA MET A 605 29.35 22.55 8.80
C MET A 605 28.28 21.47 8.94
N ALA A 606 28.22 20.89 10.12
CA ALA A 606 27.14 19.99 10.53
C ALA A 606 26.61 20.44 11.88
N SER A 607 25.31 20.28 12.11
CA SER A 607 24.71 20.57 13.41
C SER A 607 24.02 19.35 14.01
N TYR A 608 23.98 19.30 15.35
CA TYR A 608 23.37 18.23 16.11
C TYR A 608 22.61 18.83 17.29
N LYS A 609 21.30 18.57 17.36
CA LYS A 609 20.45 19.10 18.44
C LYS A 609 20.37 18.12 19.59
N VAL A 610 20.63 18.63 20.79
CA VAL A 610 20.47 17.93 22.06
C VAL A 610 19.34 18.57 22.82
N ILE A 611 18.32 17.79 23.16
CA ILE A 611 17.24 18.22 24.04
C ILE A 611 17.66 17.91 25.47
N ILE A 612 17.90 18.94 26.27
CA ILE A 612 18.23 18.82 27.69
C ILE A 612 16.95 19.02 28.48
N VAL A 613 16.56 18.01 29.22
CA VAL A 613 15.43 18.09 30.15
C VAL A 613 15.97 18.35 31.56
N SER A 614 15.21 19.07 32.38
CA SER A 614 15.63 19.33 33.76
C SER A 614 15.81 18.02 34.51
N ALA A 615 16.74 17.95 35.48
CA ALA A 615 16.84 16.76 36.34
C ALA A 615 15.55 16.50 37.15
N SER A 616 14.67 17.51 37.26
CA SER A 616 13.30 17.38 37.77
C SER A 616 12.29 16.79 36.76
N ALA A 617 12.72 16.51 35.52
CA ALA A 617 11.90 16.00 34.43
C ALA A 617 12.30 14.58 33.98
N VAL A 618 13.20 13.90 34.69
CA VAL A 618 13.40 12.45 34.57
C VAL A 618 13.69 11.86 35.95
N THR A 619 12.64 11.47 36.67
CA THR A 619 12.74 10.29 37.54
C THR A 619 12.17 9.09 36.77
N PRO A 620 12.82 7.92 36.82
CA PRO A 620 12.24 6.67 36.35
C PRO A 620 10.86 6.45 36.99
N ASP A 621 9.87 5.98 36.21
CA ASP A 621 8.57 5.56 36.73
C ASP A 621 8.73 4.34 37.67
N GLU A 622 8.48 4.56 38.96
CA GLU A 622 7.68 3.67 39.82
C GLU A 622 6.24 4.28 39.87
N PRO A 623 5.20 3.48 40.11
CA PRO A 623 3.91 3.50 39.39
C PRO A 623 3.15 4.85 39.41
N VAL A 624 2.49 5.13 38.29
CA VAL A 624 1.50 6.21 38.12
C VAL A 624 0.39 6.09 39.18
N VAL A 625 0.24 7.15 39.98
CA VAL A 625 -0.99 7.49 40.71
C VAL A 625 -1.35 8.93 40.29
N PRO A 626 -2.64 9.19 40.01
CA PRO A 626 -3.10 10.14 39.00
C PRO A 626 -3.06 11.60 39.47
N ASP A 627 -3.34 12.50 38.51
CA ASP A 627 -3.59 13.93 38.67
C ASP A 627 -3.98 14.36 40.09
N GLU A 628 -3.27 15.37 40.60
CA GLU A 628 -3.82 16.16 41.70
C GLU A 628 -5.19 16.73 41.29
N PRO A 629 -6.15 16.69 42.21
CA PRO A 629 -7.52 17.08 41.94
C PRO A 629 -7.57 18.57 41.64
N VAL A 630 -8.41 18.91 40.66
CA VAL A 630 -9.12 20.20 40.66
C VAL A 630 -9.65 20.42 42.07
N VAL A 631 -9.08 21.38 42.80
CA VAL A 631 -9.51 21.75 44.15
C VAL A 631 -10.98 22.18 44.09
N PRO A 632 -11.92 21.46 44.75
CA PRO A 632 -13.20 22.03 45.11
C PRO A 632 -13.02 22.67 46.50
N ASP A 633 -13.41 23.94 46.60
CA ASP A 633 -13.33 24.82 47.77
C ASP A 633 -14.17 24.36 48.99
N GLU A 634 -13.90 23.21 49.63
CA GLU A 634 -14.38 22.97 51.01
C GLU A 634 -13.33 22.27 51.91
N PRO A 635 -13.10 22.78 53.14
CA PRO A 635 -12.10 22.21 54.06
C PRO A 635 -12.54 20.87 54.65
N ALA A 636 -11.60 19.93 54.75
CA ALA A 636 -11.83 18.60 55.32
C ALA A 636 -12.30 18.65 56.80
N GLU A 637 -13.39 17.96 57.12
CA GLU A 637 -13.97 17.88 58.48
C GLU A 637 -13.17 16.93 59.40
N TYR A 638 -12.53 15.91 58.84
CA TYR A 638 -11.69 14.93 59.54
C TYR A 638 -10.27 14.88 58.93
N PRO A 639 -9.28 14.31 59.64
CA PRO A 639 -7.93 14.15 59.11
C PRO A 639 -7.94 13.41 57.77
N LEU A 640 -7.05 13.82 56.86
CA LEU A 640 -6.96 13.18 55.55
C LEU A 640 -6.50 11.73 55.68
N TRP A 641 -7.14 10.84 54.90
CA TRP A 641 -6.73 9.45 54.85
C TRP A 641 -5.32 9.31 54.27
N SER A 642 -4.53 8.37 54.81
CA SER A 642 -3.15 8.13 54.43
C SER A 642 -2.88 6.63 54.31
N ALA A 643 -2.37 6.19 53.17
CA ALA A 643 -2.09 4.78 52.90
C ALA A 643 -1.09 4.15 53.88
N ILE A 644 -0.21 4.94 54.50
CA ILE A 644 0.82 4.43 55.43
C ILE A 644 0.38 4.44 56.89
N ALA A 645 -0.72 5.11 57.23
CA ALA A 645 -1.23 5.14 58.59
C ALA A 645 -2.11 3.92 58.90
N THR A 646 -2.09 3.47 60.15
CA THR A 646 -2.94 2.37 60.61
C THR A 646 -4.24 2.93 61.20
N TYR A 647 -5.36 2.37 60.79
CA TYR A 647 -6.69 2.79 61.21
C TYR A 647 -7.42 1.62 61.85
N GLY A 648 -7.87 1.79 63.09
CA GLY A 648 -8.73 0.84 63.78
C GLY A 648 -10.21 1.06 63.48
N GLU A 649 -11.06 0.15 63.97
CA GLU A 649 -12.52 0.35 63.98
C GLU A 649 -12.89 1.68 64.65
N GLY A 650 -13.76 2.44 64.01
CA GLY A 650 -14.23 3.77 64.45
C GLY A 650 -13.36 4.95 64.00
N SER A 651 -12.22 4.72 63.34
CA SER A 651 -11.35 5.81 62.84
C SER A 651 -12.07 6.62 61.76
N LYS A 652 -12.06 7.95 61.85
CA LYS A 652 -12.70 8.84 60.87
C LYS A 652 -11.68 9.60 60.04
N VAL A 653 -11.91 9.65 58.74
CA VAL A 653 -11.03 10.31 57.78
C VAL A 653 -11.83 11.01 56.70
N THR A 654 -11.27 12.09 56.15
CA THR A 654 -11.77 12.71 54.92
C THR A 654 -10.88 12.26 53.77
N HIS A 655 -11.46 11.78 52.68
CA HIS A 655 -10.71 11.39 51.48
C HIS A 655 -11.45 11.87 50.24
N LYS A 656 -10.74 12.59 49.36
CA LYS A 656 -11.29 13.19 48.13
C LYS A 656 -12.61 13.97 48.35
N GLY A 657 -12.70 14.67 49.49
CA GLY A 657 -13.86 15.51 49.84
C GLY A 657 -15.04 14.77 50.50
N VAL A 658 -14.91 13.48 50.80
CA VAL A 658 -15.97 12.68 51.45
C VAL A 658 -15.47 12.07 52.76
N ASN A 659 -16.34 11.99 53.77
CA ASN A 659 -16.00 11.49 55.10
C ASN A 659 -16.30 9.98 55.23
N TYR A 660 -15.42 9.24 55.90
CA TYR A 660 -15.51 7.79 56.05
C TYR A 660 -15.20 7.35 57.48
N ILE A 661 -15.73 6.19 57.89
CA ILE A 661 -15.40 5.52 59.16
C ILE A 661 -14.91 4.09 58.95
N GLY A 662 -13.83 3.74 59.65
CA GLY A 662 -13.27 2.40 59.63
C GLY A 662 -14.17 1.40 60.37
N LYS A 663 -14.45 0.24 59.77
CA LYS A 663 -15.22 -0.85 60.39
C LYS A 663 -14.35 -1.85 61.14
N PHE A 664 -13.08 -1.96 60.74
CA PHE A 664 -12.08 -2.83 61.35
C PHE A 664 -10.68 -2.34 60.97
N TRP A 665 -9.65 -2.99 61.50
CA TRP A 665 -8.27 -2.58 61.26
C TRP A 665 -7.91 -2.57 59.78
N SER A 666 -7.32 -1.48 59.30
CA SER A 666 -6.78 -1.38 57.95
C SER A 666 -5.55 -0.48 57.88
N GLN A 667 -4.67 -0.78 56.93
CA GLN A 667 -3.53 0.04 56.51
C GLN A 667 -3.38 -0.14 55.00
N GLY A 668 -3.26 0.95 54.26
CA GLY A 668 -3.14 0.93 52.79
C GLY A 668 -4.44 0.70 52.00
N SER A 669 -5.55 0.34 52.66
CA SER A 669 -6.85 0.17 52.00
C SER A 669 -7.58 1.50 51.81
N GLU A 670 -7.68 2.01 50.58
CA GLU A 670 -8.28 3.31 50.24
C GLU A 670 -9.82 3.35 50.41
N PRO A 671 -10.41 4.34 51.11
CA PRO A 671 -11.86 4.50 51.23
C PRO A 671 -12.52 4.91 49.90
N GLY A 672 -13.70 4.34 49.60
CA GLY A 672 -14.56 4.77 48.49
C GLY A 672 -14.40 4.03 47.16
N LEU A 673 -13.37 3.19 46.99
CA LEU A 673 -13.17 2.37 45.79
C LEU A 673 -13.87 1.00 45.91
N GLU A 674 -14.52 0.52 44.85
CA GLU A 674 -15.31 -0.71 44.91
C GLU A 674 -14.47 -1.98 45.07
N GLU A 675 -13.25 -1.96 44.55
CA GLU A 675 -12.27 -3.06 44.60
C GLU A 675 -11.44 -3.11 45.89
N THR A 676 -11.53 -2.10 46.75
CA THR A 676 -10.76 -2.10 48.00
C THR A 676 -11.43 -2.96 49.07
N THR A 677 -10.92 -4.18 49.25
CA THR A 677 -11.41 -5.15 50.23
C THR A 677 -10.26 -5.64 51.12
N GLY A 678 -10.50 -5.65 52.43
CA GLY A 678 -9.63 -6.30 53.40
C GLY A 678 -10.06 -7.74 53.67
N GLN A 679 -9.28 -8.45 54.47
CA GLN A 679 -9.54 -9.85 54.84
C GLN A 679 -10.96 -10.10 55.42
N PHE A 680 -11.61 -9.06 55.96
CA PHE A 680 -12.94 -9.10 56.56
C PHE A 680 -14.02 -8.32 55.76
N GLY A 681 -13.74 -7.97 54.50
CA GLY A 681 -14.64 -7.20 53.62
C GLY A 681 -14.20 -5.75 53.42
N LYS A 682 -15.11 -4.85 53.02
CA LYS A 682 -14.78 -3.43 52.82
C LYS A 682 -14.48 -2.75 54.17
N PRO A 683 -13.26 -2.20 54.38
CA PRO A 683 -12.85 -1.66 55.68
C PRO A 683 -13.47 -0.30 56.02
N TRP A 684 -14.10 0.38 55.05
CA TRP A 684 -14.63 1.74 55.20
C TRP A 684 -16.11 1.81 54.83
N ASP A 685 -16.91 2.48 55.66
CA ASP A 685 -18.25 2.92 55.32
C ASP A 685 -18.30 4.44 55.12
N TYR A 686 -19.20 4.89 54.25
CA TYR A 686 -19.50 6.31 54.08
C TYR A 686 -20.09 6.89 55.37
N LEU A 687 -19.45 7.93 55.90
CA LEU A 687 -20.03 8.77 56.93
C LEU A 687 -20.84 9.86 56.21
N ARG A 688 -22.17 9.69 56.17
CA ARG A 688 -23.07 10.70 55.61
C ARG A 688 -23.11 11.95 56.47
#